data_AF-A0A3Q0J4T0-F1
#
_entry.id   AF-A0A3Q0J4T0-F1
#
_cell.length_a   1.000
_cell.length_b   1.000
_cell.length_c   1.000
_cell.angle_alpha   90.00
_cell.angle_beta   90.00
_cell.angle_gamma   90.00
#
_symmetry.space_group_name_H-M   'P 1'
#
loop_
_entity.id
_entity.type
_entity.pdbx_description
1 polymer ?
#
loop_
_entity_poly.entity_id
_entity_poly.type
_entity_poly.pdbx_seq_one_letter_code
_entity_poly.pdbx_strand_id
1 'polypeptide(L)'
;MSSQCNKVLIIGSGGREHAFAWKLAQSDKVSKIYIAPGNIGASFVSKVENVSIDLKNFTAVAEWSRENEINLVVIGPEDPLANGITDVLTSHGIPCFGPTKAAARIEADKNWSKQFMDKYLIPTAKWKSFTEAKEATAFIEKCDFEARVVKASGLAGGKGVVVAKTRAEACLAVDAILTEHKFGRAGETVVIEEYLEGAEVSVLCFTDGKTVKCISLTHLLELPLHTKQRRRCDFEARVVKASGLAGGKGVVVAKTRAEACLAVDAILTEHKFGRAGETVVIEEYLEGAEVSVLCFTDGKTIANKCNLHTTIGIDLVAMCVNDILAHGAEPLFFLDYFATGQLFFIIGTVMSREFDPEFNNPDVMHGFTGFSSFDLSPGVLYAGLMMTKSGPKVLEFNARFGDPETQVILPLLKTDLFDIMMACIDGSLSSLKIEWQADTFAVGVVMASQGYPESLSKGDVIYGLSEVSHLPRHLIFYSGAEESSEGTVTAGGRVLITVALESELALAAAKATLACGRIQFRGSHYRTDIAHKGIARSLLSKGHLSYKESGVDIVAGNALIKGIKPCVNMTTRKGVIGDIGDFGALFDLKAAQYKEPVLVSGTDGVGTKVKIANKCNLHTTIGIDLVAMCVNDILAHGAEPLFFLDYFATGQLDVNVGTAVVEGIAQGCSLAGCALVGGETAELPGLYQPGDYDLAGFAVGAVEKASLLPKVKDVAAGDVIMKYLLNLNIKNEENGGFKTRKTPKHQKTRIMLSSILKEHQSKQVHRKEEQGANSPKSRFSTGKSFGEELLTPTSIYVSRVLPSLKAGRVKAFAHITGGGLVENIPRVLSKKVKVRLNAKAWKIQPVFGWLAAMGGVSEGEMLRTFNCGIGAVLIVSPQHQHIVQSMVQGIQVGVVEPREWNDEEQVSHQGQGLLFFSFRVNQHVLGILGSGKRSNFWSMIGCELVYSTCTEAVAMDTARWQRYHHIPGGHIFDLGQKRGLLHGPHSKPGQIVLCGEFVNRWRGKLINIHPALLPLFKGMHAHRQALDAGVRVTGCTVHFVEESVDAGAIICQESVPIYPRDTEESLSERVKSAEHKAYPRALELVATERVKLDLDSGKLVWS
;
A
#
# COMPACT_ATOMS: atom_id res chain seq x y z
N MET A 1 52.87 23.35 -17.06
CA MET A 1 52.53 24.70 -17.59
C MET A 1 51.90 25.48 -16.45
N SER A 2 52.09 26.80 -16.38
CA SER A 2 51.61 27.61 -15.26
C SER A 2 50.10 27.52 -15.10
N SER A 3 49.63 27.25 -13.87
CA SER A 3 48.22 27.37 -13.51
C SER A 3 47.78 28.84 -13.65
N GLN A 4 47.15 29.16 -14.77
CA GLN A 4 46.67 30.50 -15.06
C GLN A 4 45.50 30.81 -14.12
N CYS A 5 45.68 31.76 -13.20
CA CYS A 5 44.61 32.19 -12.29
C CYS A 5 43.60 33.04 -13.06
N ASN A 6 42.62 32.41 -13.73
CA ASN A 6 41.61 33.17 -14.44
C ASN A 6 40.66 33.86 -13.45
N LYS A 7 40.27 35.09 -13.76
CA LYS A 7 39.26 35.87 -13.06
C LYS A 7 38.05 36.05 -13.98
N VAL A 8 36.85 35.82 -13.45
CA VAL A 8 35.59 35.95 -14.21
C VAL A 8 34.74 37.08 -13.64
N LEU A 9 34.05 37.85 -14.48
CA LEU A 9 33.01 38.80 -14.07
C LEU A 9 31.66 38.34 -14.61
N ILE A 10 30.66 38.21 -13.75
CA ILE A 10 29.28 37.85 -14.10
C ILE A 10 28.41 39.12 -13.98
N ILE A 11 27.67 39.46 -15.03
CA ILE A 11 26.74 40.60 -15.02
C ILE A 11 25.33 40.09 -14.74
N GLY A 12 24.70 40.60 -13.67
CA GLY A 12 23.34 40.30 -13.24
C GLY A 12 23.20 40.03 -11.74
N SER A 13 22.01 39.57 -11.32
CA SER A 13 21.61 39.42 -9.91
C SER A 13 20.52 38.37 -9.67
N GLY A 14 20.10 37.61 -10.68
CA GLY A 14 19.07 36.58 -10.60
C GLY A 14 19.60 35.20 -10.21
N GLY A 15 18.69 34.22 -10.18
CA GLY A 15 19.01 32.83 -9.87
C GLY A 15 19.88 32.16 -10.94
N ARG A 16 19.72 32.58 -12.20
CA ARG A 16 20.61 32.22 -13.30
C ARG A 16 22.06 32.65 -13.06
N GLU A 17 22.28 33.89 -12.62
CA GLU A 17 23.65 34.38 -12.38
C GLU A 17 24.28 33.76 -11.13
N HIS A 18 23.49 33.44 -10.10
CA HIS A 18 23.95 32.57 -9.01
C HIS A 18 24.36 31.19 -9.56
N ALA A 19 23.54 30.55 -10.40
CA ALA A 19 23.88 29.24 -10.99
C ALA A 19 25.16 29.29 -11.86
N PHE A 20 25.43 30.37 -12.59
CA PHE A 20 26.73 30.58 -13.25
C PHE A 20 27.87 30.64 -12.23
N ALA A 21 27.74 31.46 -11.18
CA ALA A 21 28.77 31.60 -10.15
C ALA A 21 29.06 30.26 -9.46
N TRP A 22 28.02 29.52 -9.08
CA TRP A 22 28.09 28.17 -8.51
C TRP A 22 28.78 27.17 -9.44
N LYS A 23 28.52 27.23 -10.76
CA LYS A 23 29.10 26.28 -11.71
C LYS A 23 30.55 26.63 -12.06
N LEU A 24 30.86 27.91 -12.27
CA LEU A 24 32.22 28.38 -12.58
C LEU A 24 33.17 28.23 -11.39
N ALA A 25 32.66 28.32 -10.15
CA ALA A 25 33.48 28.11 -8.95
C ALA A 25 34.10 26.70 -8.88
N GLN A 26 33.45 25.71 -9.51
CA GLN A 26 33.92 24.32 -9.58
C GLN A 26 35.12 24.14 -10.51
N SER A 27 35.42 25.09 -11.40
CA SER A 27 36.57 25.02 -12.29
C SER A 27 37.88 25.30 -11.54
N ASP A 28 38.86 24.40 -11.66
CA ASP A 28 40.23 24.62 -11.18
C ASP A 28 40.98 25.71 -11.98
N LYS A 29 40.46 26.08 -13.16
CA LYS A 29 41.00 27.15 -14.01
C LYS A 29 40.55 28.54 -13.53
N VAL A 30 39.43 28.61 -12.81
CA VAL A 30 38.86 29.84 -12.26
C VAL A 30 39.35 30.04 -10.83
N SER A 31 40.07 31.13 -10.62
CA SER A 31 40.65 31.51 -9.32
C SER A 31 39.75 32.43 -8.50
N LYS A 32 39.04 33.35 -9.18
CA LYS A 32 38.11 34.31 -8.56
C LYS A 32 36.98 34.67 -9.51
N ILE A 33 35.81 34.92 -8.95
CA ILE A 33 34.59 35.30 -9.65
C ILE A 33 34.09 36.59 -9.00
N TYR A 34 33.83 37.59 -9.81
CA TYR A 34 33.14 38.81 -9.43
C TYR A 34 31.73 38.76 -10.00
N ILE A 35 30.74 39.31 -9.30
CA ILE A 35 29.36 39.39 -9.80
C ILE A 35 28.79 40.78 -9.54
N ALA A 36 28.21 41.39 -10.56
CA ALA A 36 27.78 42.78 -10.56
C ALA A 36 26.29 42.93 -10.92
N PRO A 37 25.42 43.42 -10.02
CA PRO A 37 25.66 43.64 -8.59
C PRO A 37 25.66 42.35 -7.75
N GLY A 38 25.23 41.23 -8.33
CA GLY A 38 25.04 39.96 -7.62
C GLY A 38 23.81 39.92 -6.71
N ASN A 39 23.72 38.85 -5.94
CA ASN A 39 22.73 38.67 -4.87
C ASN A 39 23.37 38.01 -3.65
N ILE A 40 22.65 37.98 -2.53
CA ILE A 40 23.18 37.43 -1.28
C ILE A 40 23.61 35.97 -1.41
N GLY A 41 22.85 35.15 -2.14
CA GLY A 41 23.16 33.74 -2.32
C GLY A 41 24.50 33.51 -3.03
N ALA A 42 24.80 34.30 -4.07
CA ALA A 42 26.06 34.20 -4.79
C ALA A 42 27.28 34.48 -3.89
N SER A 43 27.15 35.33 -2.87
CA SER A 43 28.22 35.62 -1.91
C SER A 43 28.59 34.44 -0.99
N PHE A 44 27.71 33.43 -0.86
CA PHE A 44 28.00 32.19 -0.13
C PHE A 44 28.79 31.16 -0.96
N VAL A 45 28.97 31.40 -2.26
CA VAL A 45 29.71 30.50 -3.16
C VAL A 45 31.21 30.77 -3.05
N SER A 46 32.01 29.70 -2.93
CA SER A 46 33.47 29.80 -2.90
C SER A 46 34.03 30.53 -4.12
N LYS A 47 35.06 31.36 -3.92
CA LYS A 47 35.71 32.20 -4.94
C LYS A 47 34.89 33.41 -5.42
N VAL A 48 33.65 33.63 -4.95
CA VAL A 48 32.76 34.71 -5.43
C VAL A 48 32.86 35.98 -4.57
N GLU A 49 32.79 37.15 -5.21
CA GLU A 49 32.68 38.47 -4.58
C GLU A 49 31.64 39.33 -5.31
N ASN A 50 30.65 39.87 -4.58
CA ASN A 50 29.69 40.82 -5.14
C ASN A 50 30.34 42.21 -5.25
N VAL A 51 30.22 42.87 -6.41
CA VAL A 51 30.84 44.18 -6.68
C VAL A 51 29.82 45.19 -7.20
N SER A 52 29.98 46.45 -6.80
CA SER A 52 29.15 47.55 -7.31
C SER A 52 29.84 48.20 -8.51
N ILE A 53 29.25 48.04 -9.69
CA ILE A 53 29.70 48.63 -10.96
C ILE A 53 28.48 49.28 -11.62
N ASP A 54 28.64 50.45 -12.23
CA ASP A 54 27.55 51.09 -12.98
C ASP A 54 27.29 50.37 -14.31
N LEU A 55 26.33 49.44 -14.29
CA LEU A 55 25.88 48.69 -15.46
C LEU A 55 25.17 49.54 -16.52
N LYS A 56 24.98 50.85 -16.31
CA LYS A 56 24.50 51.78 -17.35
C LYS A 56 25.64 52.40 -18.17
N ASN A 57 26.89 52.23 -17.72
CA ASN A 57 28.08 52.74 -18.39
C ASN A 57 29.04 51.58 -18.73
N PHE A 58 28.86 50.97 -19.90
CA PHE A 58 29.69 49.83 -20.33
C PHE A 58 31.17 50.16 -20.49
N THR A 59 31.53 51.43 -20.73
CA THR A 59 32.94 51.85 -20.73
C THR A 59 33.55 51.69 -19.34
N ALA A 60 32.83 52.07 -18.28
CA ALA A 60 33.27 51.87 -16.90
C ALA A 60 33.37 50.37 -16.54
N VAL A 61 32.47 49.54 -17.07
CA VAL A 61 32.57 48.07 -16.92
C VAL A 61 33.84 47.53 -17.59
N ALA A 62 34.20 48.03 -18.78
CA ALA A 62 35.41 47.63 -19.49
C ALA A 62 36.69 48.13 -18.78
N GLU A 63 36.72 49.38 -18.34
CA GLU A 63 37.82 49.96 -17.55
C GLU A 63 38.07 49.17 -16.27
N TRP A 64 37.01 48.93 -15.48
CA TRP A 64 37.06 48.13 -14.25
C TRP A 64 37.53 46.70 -14.52
N SER A 65 37.04 46.08 -15.59
CA SER A 65 37.43 44.71 -15.99
C SER A 65 38.91 44.61 -16.33
N ARG A 66 39.46 45.64 -16.99
CA ARG A 66 40.90 45.72 -17.30
C ARG A 66 41.73 45.94 -16.02
N GLU A 67 41.30 46.84 -15.13
CA GLU A 67 41.96 47.12 -13.86
C GLU A 67 42.01 45.92 -12.91
N ASN A 68 40.98 45.07 -12.95
CA ASN A 68 40.89 43.85 -12.13
C ASN A 68 41.45 42.60 -12.83
N GLU A 69 41.99 42.72 -14.04
CA GLU A 69 42.54 41.64 -14.88
C GLU A 69 41.52 40.52 -15.18
N ILE A 70 40.28 40.88 -15.50
CA ILE A 70 39.22 39.94 -15.86
C ILE A 70 39.54 39.24 -17.18
N ASN A 71 39.51 37.91 -17.18
CA ASN A 71 39.79 37.05 -18.33
C ASN A 71 38.54 36.63 -19.10
N LEU A 72 37.37 36.67 -18.45
CA LEU A 72 36.08 36.34 -19.04
C LEU A 72 34.98 37.18 -18.39
N VAL A 73 34.16 37.84 -19.20
CA VAL A 73 32.89 38.45 -18.76
C VAL A 73 31.74 37.56 -19.22
N VAL A 74 30.77 37.27 -18.35
CA VAL A 74 29.58 36.45 -18.64
C VAL A 74 28.34 37.32 -18.45
N ILE A 75 27.54 37.48 -19.51
CA ILE A 75 26.33 38.31 -19.45
C ILE A 75 25.11 37.42 -19.20
N GLY A 76 24.44 37.61 -18.06
CA GLY A 76 23.20 36.91 -17.72
C GLY A 76 21.93 37.52 -18.34
N PRO A 77 21.60 38.80 -18.04
CA PRO A 77 20.37 39.43 -18.48
C PRO A 77 20.41 39.97 -19.91
N GLU A 78 19.21 40.13 -20.47
CA GLU A 78 18.94 40.58 -21.82
C GLU A 78 19.23 42.07 -22.08
N ASP A 79 18.99 42.94 -21.09
CA ASP A 79 19.10 44.40 -21.27
C ASP A 79 20.53 44.86 -21.62
N PRO A 80 21.62 44.39 -20.96
CA PRO A 80 22.97 44.77 -21.36
C PRO A 80 23.35 44.28 -22.77
N LEU A 81 22.89 43.10 -23.18
CA LEU A 81 23.13 42.53 -24.51
C LEU A 81 22.46 43.38 -25.60
N ALA A 82 21.18 43.70 -25.43
CA ALA A 82 20.41 44.55 -26.34
C ALA A 82 20.97 45.97 -26.46
N ASN A 83 21.68 46.46 -25.44
CA ASN A 83 22.31 47.77 -25.45
C ASN A 83 23.75 47.75 -26.01
N GLY A 84 24.41 46.59 -26.08
CA GLY A 84 25.72 46.39 -26.71
C GLY A 84 26.91 46.32 -25.76
N ILE A 85 26.75 45.74 -24.57
CA ILE A 85 27.86 45.55 -23.62
C ILE A 85 29.00 44.70 -24.22
N THR A 86 28.65 43.65 -24.98
CA THR A 86 29.58 42.75 -25.66
C THR A 86 30.47 43.51 -26.65
N ASP A 87 29.87 44.40 -27.45
CA ASP A 87 30.60 45.20 -28.45
C ASP A 87 31.63 46.11 -27.78
N VAL A 88 31.25 46.75 -26.67
CA VAL A 88 32.15 47.61 -25.87
C VAL A 88 33.29 46.80 -25.26
N LEU A 89 33.00 45.68 -24.58
CA LEU A 89 34.03 44.82 -23.97
C LEU A 89 35.01 44.26 -25.01
N THR A 90 34.48 43.78 -26.15
CA THR A 90 35.30 43.22 -27.24
C THR A 90 36.20 44.29 -27.86
N SER A 91 35.71 45.52 -28.04
CA SER A 91 36.54 46.64 -28.53
C SER A 91 37.68 47.04 -27.58
N HIS A 92 37.60 46.69 -26.30
CA HIS A 92 38.65 46.86 -25.29
C HIS A 92 39.53 45.61 -25.11
N GLY A 93 39.32 44.56 -25.93
CA GLY A 93 40.10 43.32 -25.87
C GLY A 93 39.73 42.39 -24.71
N ILE A 94 38.53 42.55 -24.13
CA ILE A 94 38.06 41.75 -22.99
C ILE A 94 37.14 40.63 -23.51
N PRO A 95 37.47 39.33 -23.29
CA PRO A 95 36.62 38.22 -23.70
C PRO A 95 35.24 38.28 -23.03
N CYS A 96 34.18 38.17 -23.83
CA CYS A 96 32.79 38.30 -23.38
C CYS A 96 31.94 37.14 -23.92
N PHE A 97 31.35 36.36 -23.01
CA PHE A 97 30.35 35.35 -23.34
C PHE A 97 28.96 35.98 -23.31
N GLY A 98 28.44 36.24 -24.52
CA GLY A 98 27.16 36.87 -24.77
C GLY A 98 27.14 37.47 -26.18
N PRO A 99 25.99 37.48 -26.87
CA PRO A 99 25.88 37.99 -28.24
C PRO A 99 26.24 39.47 -28.38
N THR A 100 26.66 39.90 -29.58
CA THR A 100 26.72 41.33 -29.96
C THR A 100 25.33 41.96 -29.93
N LYS A 101 25.26 43.30 -29.93
CA LYS A 101 24.00 44.04 -30.12
C LYS A 101 23.24 43.63 -31.38
N ALA A 102 23.97 43.29 -32.44
CA ALA A 102 23.39 42.86 -33.71
C ALA A 102 22.72 41.47 -33.58
N ALA A 103 23.40 40.52 -32.94
CA ALA A 103 22.89 39.18 -32.68
C ALA A 103 21.72 39.19 -31.66
N ALA A 104 21.85 39.95 -30.57
CA ALA A 104 20.85 40.08 -29.51
C ALA A 104 19.50 40.65 -29.99
N ARG A 105 19.45 41.28 -31.17
CA ARG A 105 18.22 41.79 -31.77
C ARG A 105 17.14 40.73 -31.96
N ILE A 106 17.51 39.46 -32.13
CA ILE A 106 16.58 38.34 -32.30
C ILE A 106 15.63 38.13 -31.10
N GLU A 107 16.04 38.58 -29.91
CA GLU A 107 15.20 38.68 -28.70
C GLU A 107 14.66 40.10 -28.50
N ALA A 108 15.51 41.11 -28.65
CA ALA A 108 15.22 42.48 -28.23
C ALA A 108 14.16 43.21 -29.07
N ASP A 109 13.90 42.74 -30.29
CA ASP A 109 12.94 43.32 -31.23
C ASP A 109 12.10 42.21 -31.87
N LYS A 110 10.92 41.91 -31.30
CA LYS A 110 10.07 40.81 -31.76
C LYS A 110 9.51 41.04 -33.15
N ASN A 111 9.21 42.28 -33.54
CA ASN A 111 8.83 42.62 -34.91
C ASN A 111 9.95 42.21 -35.88
N TRP A 112 11.19 42.61 -35.61
CA TRP A 112 12.33 42.18 -36.43
C TRP A 112 12.56 40.66 -36.40
N SER A 113 12.43 40.03 -35.22
CA SER A 113 12.56 38.57 -35.06
C SER A 113 11.56 37.81 -35.95
N LYS A 114 10.32 38.32 -36.05
CA LYS A 114 9.29 37.75 -36.93
C LYS A 114 9.53 38.03 -38.41
N GLN A 115 10.03 39.22 -38.77
CA GLN A 115 10.50 39.50 -40.14
C GLN A 115 11.69 38.63 -40.54
N PHE A 116 12.59 38.33 -39.61
CA PHE A 116 13.70 37.39 -39.79
C PHE A 116 13.17 35.98 -40.03
N MET A 117 12.19 35.52 -39.23
CA MET A 117 11.53 34.23 -39.43
C MET A 117 10.87 34.12 -40.82
N ASP A 118 10.08 35.12 -41.22
CA ASP A 118 9.43 35.15 -42.54
C ASP A 118 10.47 35.17 -43.68
N LYS A 119 11.52 36.00 -43.59
CA LYS A 119 12.57 36.13 -44.60
C LYS A 119 13.26 34.80 -44.89
N TYR A 120 13.47 33.99 -43.86
CA TYR A 120 14.16 32.71 -43.95
C TYR A 120 13.20 31.50 -43.87
N LEU A 121 11.89 31.72 -44.00
CA LEU A 121 10.85 30.68 -44.01
C LEU A 121 10.83 29.80 -42.74
N ILE A 122 11.30 30.31 -41.61
CA ILE A 122 11.30 29.61 -40.31
C ILE A 122 9.85 29.52 -39.80
N PRO A 123 9.28 28.30 -39.61
CA PRO A 123 7.91 28.13 -39.15
C PRO A 123 7.60 28.87 -37.83
N THR A 124 6.59 29.73 -37.85
CA THR A 124 6.11 30.49 -36.68
C THR A 124 4.60 30.73 -36.76
N ALA A 125 4.00 31.34 -35.75
CA ALA A 125 2.61 31.80 -35.75
C ALA A 125 2.37 32.84 -36.88
N LYS A 126 1.24 32.76 -37.60
CA LYS A 126 0.82 33.88 -38.50
C LYS A 126 0.79 35.17 -37.68
N TRP A 127 1.25 36.29 -38.23
CA TRP A 127 1.45 37.50 -37.44
C TRP A 127 1.35 38.80 -38.25
N LYS A 128 1.25 39.94 -37.56
CA LYS A 128 1.50 41.29 -38.11
C LYS A 128 1.84 42.29 -37.00
N SER A 129 2.66 43.30 -37.30
CA SER A 129 3.02 44.40 -36.39
C SER A 129 2.22 45.69 -36.63
N PHE A 130 2.00 46.46 -35.57
CA PHE A 130 1.27 47.74 -35.61
C PHE A 130 1.86 48.77 -34.63
N THR A 131 1.81 50.05 -35.01
CA THR A 131 2.07 51.21 -34.14
C THR A 131 0.80 51.95 -33.73
N GLU A 132 -0.34 51.67 -34.38
CA GLU A 132 -1.61 52.37 -34.19
C GLU A 132 -2.71 51.41 -33.69
N ALA A 133 -3.30 51.72 -32.53
CA ALA A 133 -4.27 50.84 -31.86
C ALA A 133 -5.51 50.55 -32.72
N LYS A 134 -5.97 51.54 -33.50
CA LYS A 134 -7.11 51.39 -34.42
C LYS A 134 -6.84 50.39 -35.53
N GLU A 135 -5.62 50.35 -36.07
CA GLU A 135 -5.26 49.43 -37.14
C GLU A 135 -5.04 48.00 -36.60
N ALA A 136 -4.43 47.90 -35.42
CA ALA A 136 -4.25 46.66 -34.66
C ALA A 136 -5.61 45.99 -34.34
N THR A 137 -6.54 46.74 -33.76
CA THR A 137 -7.91 46.26 -33.46
C THR A 137 -8.67 45.87 -34.72
N ALA A 138 -8.61 46.70 -35.78
CA ALA A 138 -9.24 46.36 -37.06
C ALA A 138 -8.65 45.11 -37.73
N PHE A 139 -7.37 44.78 -37.47
CA PHE A 139 -6.75 43.53 -37.92
C PHE A 139 -7.22 42.32 -37.11
N ILE A 140 -7.26 42.41 -35.79
CA ILE A 140 -7.81 41.36 -34.91
C ILE A 140 -9.24 40.99 -35.33
N GLU A 141 -10.07 41.99 -35.62
CA GLU A 141 -11.45 41.78 -36.06
C GLU A 141 -11.59 41.11 -37.43
N LYS A 142 -10.69 41.42 -38.38
CA LYS A 142 -10.85 41.05 -39.81
C LYS A 142 -9.99 39.86 -40.28
N CYS A 143 -8.99 39.43 -39.52
CA CYS A 143 -8.11 38.32 -39.90
C CYS A 143 -8.84 36.97 -39.97
N ASP A 144 -8.33 36.06 -40.81
CA ASP A 144 -8.83 34.70 -41.08
C ASP A 144 -8.38 33.65 -40.05
N PHE A 145 -7.67 34.07 -39.00
CA PHE A 145 -7.13 33.20 -37.95
C PHE A 145 -7.43 33.74 -36.55
N GLU A 146 -7.18 32.96 -35.50
CA GLU A 146 -7.41 33.41 -34.12
C GLU A 146 -6.26 34.32 -33.64
N ALA A 147 -6.27 35.58 -34.08
CA ALA A 147 -5.35 36.62 -33.60
C ALA A 147 -5.65 37.00 -32.14
N ARG A 148 -5.06 36.27 -31.19
CA ARG A 148 -5.32 36.44 -29.74
C ARG A 148 -4.07 36.68 -28.91
N VAL A 149 -2.88 36.54 -29.49
CA VAL A 149 -1.62 36.77 -28.78
C VAL A 149 -1.13 38.16 -29.13
N VAL A 150 -0.98 39.03 -28.13
CA VAL A 150 -0.53 40.41 -28.29
C VAL A 150 0.78 40.58 -27.53
N LYS A 151 1.85 40.93 -28.25
CA LYS A 151 3.21 41.06 -27.71
C LYS A 151 3.73 42.49 -27.92
N ALA A 152 4.26 43.12 -26.87
CA ALA A 152 5.07 44.32 -27.00
C ALA A 152 6.39 43.97 -27.72
N SER A 153 6.76 44.74 -28.75
CA SER A 153 7.90 44.39 -29.62
C SER A 153 9.23 44.46 -28.88
N GLY A 154 9.42 45.46 -28.02
CA GLY A 154 10.65 45.64 -27.24
C GLY A 154 10.78 44.72 -26.02
N LEU A 155 11.86 44.91 -25.27
CA LEU A 155 12.09 44.24 -23.99
C LEU A 155 11.15 44.80 -22.91
N ALA A 156 10.37 43.91 -22.31
CA ALA A 156 9.37 44.22 -21.27
C ALA A 156 9.49 43.28 -20.06
N GLY A 157 10.69 42.75 -19.80
CA GLY A 157 10.98 41.86 -18.67
C GLY A 157 10.06 40.64 -18.57
N GLY A 158 9.74 40.00 -19.69
CA GLY A 158 8.80 38.87 -19.79
C GLY A 158 7.30 39.22 -19.59
N LYS A 159 6.95 40.44 -19.18
CA LYS A 159 5.55 40.83 -18.89
C LYS A 159 4.79 41.43 -20.08
N GLY A 160 5.47 41.64 -21.21
CA GLY A 160 4.93 42.27 -22.41
C GLY A 160 4.09 41.37 -23.31
N VAL A 161 3.67 40.19 -22.86
CA VAL A 161 2.90 39.21 -23.66
C VAL A 161 1.54 38.98 -23.01
N VAL A 162 0.47 39.09 -23.80
CA VAL A 162 -0.91 38.77 -23.38
C VAL A 162 -1.47 37.72 -24.32
N VAL A 163 -1.92 36.59 -23.77
CA VAL A 163 -2.69 35.57 -24.51
C VAL A 163 -4.15 35.71 -24.13
N ALA A 164 -4.93 36.31 -25.01
CA ALA A 164 -6.34 36.60 -24.77
C ALA A 164 -7.25 35.38 -25.00
N LYS A 165 -8.31 35.26 -24.21
CA LYS A 165 -9.36 34.24 -24.38
C LYS A 165 -10.40 34.64 -25.43
N THR A 166 -10.40 35.89 -25.89
CA THR A 166 -11.28 36.40 -26.94
C THR A 166 -10.60 37.47 -27.79
N ARG A 167 -11.09 37.72 -29.01
CA ARG A 167 -10.66 38.87 -29.83
C ARG A 167 -10.87 40.20 -29.12
N ALA A 168 -11.96 40.38 -28.37
CA ALA A 168 -12.23 41.61 -27.60
C ALA A 168 -11.17 41.86 -26.50
N GLU A 169 -10.75 40.83 -25.79
CA GLU A 169 -9.67 40.90 -24.80
C GLU A 169 -8.30 41.17 -25.45
N ALA A 170 -8.07 40.67 -26.67
CA ALA A 170 -6.88 41.04 -27.45
C ALA A 170 -6.89 42.53 -27.84
N CYS A 171 -8.04 43.10 -28.21
CA CYS A 171 -8.18 44.53 -28.46
C CYS A 171 -7.92 45.37 -27.19
N LEU A 172 -8.42 44.94 -26.03
CA LEU A 172 -8.10 45.58 -24.74
C LEU A 172 -6.60 45.51 -24.42
N ALA A 173 -5.93 44.41 -24.75
CA ALA A 173 -4.48 44.29 -24.59
C ALA A 173 -3.71 45.24 -25.54
N VAL A 174 -4.19 45.42 -26.77
CA VAL A 174 -3.66 46.41 -27.73
C VAL A 174 -3.80 47.83 -27.18
N ASP A 175 -4.99 48.21 -26.68
CA ASP A 175 -5.22 49.55 -26.12
C ASP A 175 -4.34 49.80 -24.87
N ALA A 176 -4.21 48.82 -23.98
CA ALA A 176 -3.31 48.94 -22.83
C ALA A 176 -1.84 49.15 -23.23
N ILE A 177 -1.38 48.57 -24.34
CA ILE A 177 0.03 48.70 -24.77
C ILE A 177 0.26 49.98 -25.57
N LEU A 178 -0.56 50.25 -26.59
CA LEU A 178 -0.37 51.37 -27.52
C LEU A 178 -1.01 52.69 -27.04
N THR A 179 -2.19 52.64 -26.43
CA THR A 179 -2.98 53.83 -26.05
C THR A 179 -2.67 54.26 -24.62
N GLU A 180 -2.57 53.32 -23.68
CA GLU A 180 -2.24 53.61 -22.27
C GLU A 180 -0.72 53.62 -22.00
N HIS A 181 0.10 53.29 -23.00
CA HIS A 181 1.56 53.23 -22.93
C HIS A 181 2.11 52.39 -21.76
N LYS A 182 1.43 51.29 -21.39
CA LYS A 182 1.76 50.43 -20.22
C LYS A 182 3.21 49.96 -20.13
N PHE A 183 3.90 49.83 -21.26
CA PHE A 183 5.32 49.42 -21.32
C PHE A 183 6.26 50.52 -21.87
N GLY A 184 5.80 51.77 -21.95
CA GLY A 184 6.56 52.89 -22.50
C GLY A 184 7.11 52.58 -23.90
N ARG A 185 8.40 52.89 -24.14
CA ARG A 185 9.05 52.66 -25.43
C ARG A 185 9.01 51.22 -25.93
N ALA A 186 9.03 50.23 -25.03
CA ALA A 186 8.95 48.83 -25.43
C ALA A 186 7.59 48.46 -26.07
N GLY A 187 6.55 49.25 -25.77
CA GLY A 187 5.20 49.13 -26.30
C GLY A 187 4.91 49.97 -27.55
N GLU A 188 5.84 50.79 -28.08
CA GLU A 188 5.63 51.64 -29.28
C GLU A 188 5.27 50.84 -30.55
N THR A 189 5.49 49.52 -30.54
CA THR A 189 5.01 48.60 -31.56
C THR A 189 4.48 47.34 -30.88
N VAL A 190 3.30 46.88 -31.30
CA VAL A 190 2.75 45.58 -30.92
C VAL A 190 2.88 44.60 -32.08
N VAL A 191 3.17 43.34 -31.75
CA VAL A 191 3.12 42.18 -32.63
C VAL A 191 1.88 41.38 -32.24
N ILE A 192 0.99 41.16 -33.20
CA ILE A 192 -0.25 40.39 -33.02
C ILE A 192 -0.07 39.05 -33.74
N GLU A 193 -0.31 37.95 -33.03
CA GLU A 193 -0.05 36.60 -33.54
C GLU A 193 -1.26 35.67 -33.43
N GLU A 194 -1.26 34.68 -34.32
CA GLU A 194 -2.08 33.48 -34.26
C GLU A 194 -1.88 32.76 -32.93
N TYR A 195 -3.00 32.50 -32.28
CA TYR A 195 -3.10 31.61 -31.14
C TYR A 195 -2.66 30.20 -31.55
N LEU A 196 -1.53 29.72 -31.01
CA LEU A 196 -1.00 28.38 -31.29
C LEU A 196 -1.38 27.38 -30.20
N GLU A 197 -1.68 26.16 -30.64
CA GLU A 197 -2.12 25.06 -29.77
C GLU A 197 -1.16 23.88 -29.92
N GLY A 198 -0.62 23.38 -28.81
CA GLY A 198 0.37 22.31 -28.81
C GLY A 198 1.00 22.08 -27.44
N ALA A 199 2.08 21.29 -27.40
CA ALA A 199 2.98 21.25 -26.26
C ALA A 199 4.12 22.24 -26.49
N GLU A 200 4.39 23.10 -25.52
CA GLU A 200 5.55 23.99 -25.57
C GLU A 200 6.85 23.21 -25.33
N VAL A 201 7.97 23.68 -25.89
CA VAL A 201 9.31 23.09 -25.78
C VAL A 201 10.36 24.20 -25.89
N SER A 202 11.31 24.25 -24.96
CA SER A 202 12.46 25.15 -25.02
C SER A 202 13.70 24.40 -25.48
N VAL A 203 14.41 24.92 -26.47
CA VAL A 203 15.68 24.38 -26.97
C VAL A 203 16.79 25.39 -26.73
N LEU A 204 17.86 25.00 -26.05
CA LEU A 204 19.03 25.84 -25.79
C LEU A 204 20.28 25.25 -26.46
N CYS A 205 21.08 26.10 -27.07
CA CYS A 205 22.33 25.72 -27.72
C CYS A 205 23.45 26.71 -27.39
N PHE A 206 24.68 26.21 -27.22
CA PHE A 206 25.89 27.01 -27.26
C PHE A 206 26.24 27.34 -28.72
N THR A 207 26.71 28.56 -28.99
CA THR A 207 27.15 29.03 -30.32
C THR A 207 28.51 29.71 -30.22
N ASP A 208 29.36 29.50 -31.21
CA ASP A 208 30.61 30.26 -31.44
C ASP A 208 30.52 31.22 -32.65
N GLY A 209 29.34 31.34 -33.25
CA GLY A 209 29.07 32.08 -34.48
C GLY A 209 29.23 31.28 -35.78
N LYS A 210 29.76 30.05 -35.72
CA LYS A 210 29.93 29.12 -36.87
C LYS A 210 29.37 27.72 -36.59
N THR A 211 29.70 27.23 -35.41
CA THR A 211 29.30 25.96 -34.79
C THR A 211 28.17 26.22 -33.80
N VAL A 212 27.20 25.31 -33.75
CA VAL A 212 26.22 25.25 -32.67
C VAL A 212 26.19 23.86 -32.03
N LYS A 213 26.18 23.81 -30.69
CA LYS A 213 26.04 22.57 -29.91
C LYS A 213 24.86 22.66 -28.96
N CYS A 214 23.87 21.79 -29.18
CA CYS A 214 22.68 21.68 -28.33
C CYS A 214 23.04 21.25 -26.92
N ILE A 215 22.31 21.79 -25.93
CA ILE A 215 22.45 21.45 -24.51
C ILE A 215 21.68 20.13 -24.23
N SER A 216 22.24 19.03 -24.74
CA SER A 216 21.94 17.59 -24.56
C SER A 216 20.49 17.08 -24.36
N LEU A 217 20.05 16.27 -25.32
CA LEU A 217 19.08 15.15 -25.19
C LEU A 217 19.44 14.06 -26.24
N THR A 218 19.53 12.76 -25.89
CA THR A 218 19.84 11.59 -26.79
C THR A 218 19.46 10.25 -26.09
N HIS A 219 19.44 9.02 -26.66
CA HIS A 219 19.64 8.42 -28.02
C HIS A 219 18.76 7.13 -28.14
N LEU A 220 18.21 6.80 -29.32
CA LEU A 220 17.37 5.60 -29.63
C LEU A 220 17.44 5.26 -31.16
N LEU A 221 17.17 4.06 -31.71
CA LEU A 221 17.39 2.62 -31.31
C LEU A 221 16.85 1.63 -32.41
N GLU A 222 17.24 0.33 -32.43
CA GLU A 222 16.79 -0.62 -33.50
C GLU A 222 16.36 -2.07 -33.05
N LEU A 223 15.50 -2.72 -33.89
CA LEU A 223 15.21 -4.18 -34.15
C LEU A 223 13.78 -4.75 -33.76
N PRO A 224 13.30 -5.94 -34.23
CA PRO A 224 12.54 -6.14 -35.50
C PRO A 224 11.15 -6.88 -35.39
N LEU A 225 10.41 -7.00 -36.52
CA LEU A 225 8.95 -7.30 -36.63
C LEU A 225 8.48 -8.75 -36.91
N HIS A 226 7.27 -9.10 -36.44
CA HIS A 226 6.31 -10.06 -37.07
C HIS A 226 4.83 -9.76 -36.73
N THR A 227 3.86 -10.24 -37.54
CA THR A 227 2.51 -9.61 -37.73
C THR A 227 1.27 -10.50 -37.47
N LYS A 228 0.11 -9.93 -37.03
CA LYS A 228 -1.28 -10.32 -37.48
C LYS A 228 -2.49 -9.48 -36.96
N GLN A 229 -3.28 -8.94 -37.91
CA GLN A 229 -4.75 -8.65 -37.99
C GLN A 229 -5.54 -7.74 -36.99
N ARG A 230 -6.61 -7.11 -37.53
CA ARG A 230 -7.47 -6.04 -36.97
C ARG A 230 -8.90 -6.49 -36.57
N ARG A 231 -9.59 -5.75 -35.68
CA ARG A 231 -11.07 -5.53 -35.67
C ARG A 231 -11.46 -4.09 -35.22
N ARG A 232 -12.72 -3.69 -35.45
CA ARG A 232 -13.35 -2.36 -35.18
C ARG A 232 -14.00 -2.27 -33.78
N CYS A 233 -14.16 -1.06 -33.25
CA CYS A 233 -15.05 -0.71 -32.13
C CYS A 233 -15.84 0.60 -32.41
N ASP A 234 -16.97 0.79 -31.70
CA ASP A 234 -18.00 1.81 -31.95
C ASP A 234 -17.97 3.01 -30.96
N PHE A 235 -18.84 4.00 -31.17
CA PHE A 235 -18.84 5.34 -30.54
C PHE A 235 -20.10 5.59 -29.69
N GLU A 236 -19.99 6.16 -28.48
CA GLU A 236 -21.11 6.56 -27.62
C GLU A 236 -21.03 8.04 -27.18
N ALA A 237 -22.13 8.78 -27.32
CA ALA A 237 -22.21 10.22 -26.99
C ALA A 237 -23.11 10.49 -25.76
N ARG A 238 -22.75 11.47 -24.92
CA ARG A 238 -23.32 11.62 -23.55
C ARG A 238 -23.60 13.04 -23.05
N VAL A 239 -23.09 14.09 -23.68
CA VAL A 239 -23.36 15.50 -23.28
C VAL A 239 -24.24 16.15 -24.34
N VAL A 240 -25.33 16.80 -23.94
CA VAL A 240 -26.26 17.51 -24.85
C VAL A 240 -26.32 18.99 -24.46
N LYS A 241 -26.05 19.88 -25.41
CA LYS A 241 -26.03 21.34 -25.21
C LYS A 241 -27.01 22.03 -26.15
N ALA A 242 -27.76 23.01 -25.66
CA ALA A 242 -28.52 23.93 -26.49
C ALA A 242 -27.58 24.93 -27.19
N SER A 243 -27.84 25.26 -28.45
CA SER A 243 -26.97 26.11 -29.30
C SER A 243 -26.91 27.60 -28.95
N GLY A 244 -27.77 28.10 -28.05
CA GLY A 244 -27.83 29.50 -27.65
C GLY A 244 -27.27 29.79 -26.25
N LEU A 245 -26.93 31.05 -25.98
CA LEU A 245 -26.40 31.56 -24.71
C LEU A 245 -27.42 31.47 -23.54
N ALA A 246 -27.71 30.27 -23.07
CA ALA A 246 -28.67 29.97 -22.00
C ALA A 246 -28.08 30.12 -20.57
N GLY A 247 -27.21 31.12 -20.33
CA GLY A 247 -26.77 31.54 -18.99
C GLY A 247 -26.27 30.42 -18.06
N GLY A 248 -25.53 29.43 -18.58
CA GLY A 248 -25.01 28.30 -17.79
C GLY A 248 -26.03 27.20 -17.43
N LYS A 249 -27.28 27.26 -17.91
CA LYS A 249 -28.34 26.27 -17.62
C LYS A 249 -28.74 25.36 -18.79
N GLY A 250 -28.17 25.59 -19.98
CA GLY A 250 -28.52 24.87 -21.23
C GLY A 250 -27.72 23.60 -21.53
N VAL A 251 -27.11 22.96 -20.52
CA VAL A 251 -26.27 21.75 -20.68
C VAL A 251 -26.86 20.60 -19.87
N VAL A 252 -27.05 19.45 -20.51
CA VAL A 252 -27.51 18.21 -19.86
C VAL A 252 -26.45 17.13 -20.07
N VAL A 253 -25.86 16.65 -18.98
CA VAL A 253 -24.94 15.51 -18.98
C VAL A 253 -25.73 14.25 -18.65
N ALA A 254 -25.91 13.39 -19.64
CA ALA A 254 -26.72 12.18 -19.54
C ALA A 254 -25.87 10.96 -19.13
N LYS A 255 -26.35 10.18 -18.17
CA LYS A 255 -25.66 8.95 -17.73
C LYS A 255 -25.92 7.79 -18.70
N THR A 256 -27.01 7.84 -19.45
CA THR A 256 -27.39 6.85 -20.47
C THR A 256 -27.72 7.49 -21.82
N ARG A 257 -27.58 6.74 -22.92
CA ARG A 257 -27.99 7.20 -24.25
C ARG A 257 -29.49 7.55 -24.33
N ALA A 258 -30.33 6.87 -23.53
CA ALA A 258 -31.75 7.17 -23.42
C ALA A 258 -32.01 8.54 -22.77
N GLU A 259 -31.30 8.88 -21.68
CA GLU A 259 -31.34 10.22 -21.10
C GLU A 259 -30.83 11.29 -22.09
N ALA A 260 -29.81 10.99 -22.90
CA ALA A 260 -29.31 11.92 -23.91
C ALA A 260 -30.38 12.23 -24.97
N CYS A 261 -31.08 11.20 -25.46
CA CYS A 261 -32.21 11.40 -26.39
C CYS A 261 -33.36 12.20 -25.76
N LEU A 262 -33.74 11.89 -24.51
CA LEU A 262 -34.77 12.66 -23.78
C LEU A 262 -34.36 14.12 -23.54
N ALA A 263 -33.07 14.39 -23.33
CA ALA A 263 -32.54 15.74 -23.22
C ALA A 263 -32.60 16.51 -24.55
N VAL A 264 -32.34 15.83 -25.69
CA VAL A 264 -32.50 16.40 -27.03
C VAL A 264 -33.95 16.79 -27.31
N ASP A 265 -34.90 15.88 -27.09
CA ASP A 265 -36.33 16.13 -27.34
C ASP A 265 -36.87 17.27 -26.48
N ALA A 266 -36.49 17.31 -25.20
CA ALA A 266 -36.89 18.40 -24.31
C ALA A 266 -36.34 19.77 -24.75
N ILE A 267 -35.18 19.84 -25.40
CA ILE A 267 -34.61 21.11 -25.89
C ILE A 267 -35.26 21.53 -27.22
N LEU A 268 -35.29 20.63 -28.20
CA LEU A 268 -35.74 20.93 -29.57
C LEU A 268 -37.27 21.03 -29.68
N THR A 269 -37.99 20.10 -29.06
CA THR A 269 -39.42 19.85 -29.34
C THR A 269 -40.33 20.53 -28.31
N GLU A 270 -39.93 20.54 -27.03
CA GLU A 270 -40.68 21.23 -25.96
C GLU A 270 -40.29 22.71 -25.82
N HIS A 271 -39.33 23.20 -26.63
CA HIS A 271 -38.79 24.57 -26.57
C HIS A 271 -38.41 25.04 -25.17
N LYS A 272 -37.85 24.15 -24.35
CA LYS A 272 -37.58 24.34 -22.90
C LYS A 272 -36.67 25.54 -22.56
N PHE A 273 -35.96 26.08 -23.54
CA PHE A 273 -35.10 27.26 -23.43
C PHE A 273 -35.48 28.40 -24.41
N GLY A 274 -36.67 28.34 -25.03
CA GLY A 274 -37.16 29.35 -25.96
C GLY A 274 -36.34 29.44 -27.26
N ARG A 275 -36.06 30.66 -27.74
CA ARG A 275 -35.22 30.89 -28.95
C ARG A 275 -33.76 30.44 -28.78
N ALA A 276 -33.29 30.18 -27.57
CA ALA A 276 -31.98 29.60 -27.32
C ALA A 276 -32.10 28.08 -27.24
N GLY A 277 -32.09 27.38 -28.38
CA GLY A 277 -32.34 25.93 -28.42
C GLY A 277 -32.85 25.38 -29.73
N GLU A 278 -32.89 26.17 -30.81
CA GLU A 278 -33.33 25.74 -32.15
C GLU A 278 -32.48 24.61 -32.75
N THR A 279 -31.25 24.43 -32.26
CA THR A 279 -30.40 23.25 -32.52
C THR A 279 -29.68 22.79 -31.24
N VAL A 280 -29.24 21.52 -31.22
CA VAL A 280 -28.46 20.92 -30.13
C VAL A 280 -27.10 20.42 -30.63
N VAL A 281 -26.10 20.49 -29.76
CA VAL A 281 -24.77 19.92 -29.96
C VAL A 281 -24.61 18.73 -29.01
N ILE A 282 -24.16 17.58 -29.52
CA ILE A 282 -23.96 16.36 -28.72
C ILE A 282 -22.47 16.02 -28.70
N GLU A 283 -21.90 15.89 -27.49
CA GLU A 283 -20.46 15.77 -27.24
C GLU A 283 -20.12 14.60 -26.28
N GLU A 284 -18.82 14.30 -26.18
CA GLU A 284 -18.21 13.43 -25.17
C GLU A 284 -17.82 14.25 -23.92
N TYR A 285 -17.76 13.62 -22.74
CA TYR A 285 -17.41 14.28 -21.47
C TYR A 285 -15.93 14.07 -21.13
N LEU A 286 -15.12 15.13 -21.09
CA LEU A 286 -13.66 15.06 -20.86
C LEU A 286 -13.14 16.29 -20.07
N GLU A 287 -12.06 16.13 -19.30
CA GLU A 287 -11.38 17.16 -18.48
C GLU A 287 -9.83 17.11 -18.68
N GLY A 288 -9.09 18.23 -18.57
CA GLY A 288 -7.61 18.25 -18.65
C GLY A 288 -6.91 19.64 -18.71
N ALA A 289 -5.59 19.67 -18.45
CA ALA A 289 -4.70 20.87 -18.45
C ALA A 289 -3.24 20.54 -18.92
N GLU A 290 -2.27 21.49 -18.92
CA GLU A 290 -1.01 21.55 -19.75
C GLU A 290 0.35 21.14 -19.10
N VAL A 291 1.42 20.93 -19.91
CA VAL A 291 2.91 20.87 -19.60
C VAL A 291 3.75 20.57 -20.87
N SER A 292 4.99 21.07 -20.91
CA SER A 292 6.08 20.91 -21.91
C SER A 292 7.03 19.70 -21.68
N VAL A 293 7.25 18.80 -22.67
CA VAL A 293 8.31 17.74 -22.72
C VAL A 293 8.44 17.17 -24.16
N LEU A 294 9.65 16.91 -24.70
CA LEU A 294 9.85 16.13 -25.95
C LEU A 294 11.22 15.38 -26.06
N CYS A 295 11.34 14.42 -26.99
CA CYS A 295 12.46 13.46 -27.20
C CYS A 295 12.75 13.24 -28.72
N PHE A 296 13.86 12.58 -29.11
CA PHE A 296 14.34 12.37 -30.50
C PHE A 296 14.66 10.88 -30.83
N THR A 297 14.64 10.52 -32.13
CA THR A 297 14.75 9.13 -32.66
C THR A 297 15.26 9.14 -34.13
N ASP A 298 15.77 8.00 -34.63
CA ASP A 298 16.61 7.83 -35.84
C ASP A 298 15.92 7.27 -37.11
N GLY A 299 14.66 6.87 -37.05
CA GLY A 299 13.70 6.90 -38.18
C GLY A 299 13.87 5.93 -39.37
N LYS A 300 13.14 4.80 -39.38
CA LYS A 300 12.81 4.01 -40.60
C LYS A 300 11.37 3.44 -40.62
N THR A 301 10.55 3.96 -41.55
CA THR A 301 9.27 3.39 -42.10
C THR A 301 7.98 3.46 -41.22
N ILE A 302 6.80 3.47 -41.87
CA ILE A 302 5.55 4.22 -41.52
C ILE A 302 4.33 3.33 -41.18
N ALA A 303 3.45 3.71 -40.22
CA ALA A 303 1.97 3.43 -40.25
C ALA A 303 1.03 4.05 -39.13
N ASN A 304 0.59 5.32 -39.30
CA ASN A 304 -0.82 5.82 -39.30
C ASN A 304 -1.83 5.82 -38.09
N LYS A 305 -2.31 7.05 -37.74
CA LYS A 305 -3.63 7.55 -37.19
C LYS A 305 -3.90 8.04 -35.71
N CYS A 306 -3.96 9.39 -35.56
CA CYS A 306 -4.90 10.23 -34.74
C CYS A 306 -4.84 10.22 -33.18
N ASN A 307 -5.20 11.27 -32.39
CA ASN A 307 -5.38 12.74 -32.52
C ASN A 307 -5.62 13.35 -31.10
N LEU A 308 -5.16 14.57 -30.76
CA LEU A 308 -5.57 15.29 -29.50
C LEU A 308 -5.56 16.84 -29.64
N HIS A 309 -6.10 17.63 -28.69
CA HIS A 309 -6.33 19.11 -28.77
C HIS A 309 -6.19 19.86 -27.40
N THR A 310 -6.02 21.20 -27.45
CA THR A 310 -6.25 22.34 -26.49
C THR A 310 -5.21 22.89 -25.45
N THR A 311 -4.76 24.14 -25.69
CA THR A 311 -4.73 25.46 -24.94
C THR A 311 -4.65 25.61 -23.40
N ILE A 312 -4.15 26.71 -22.75
CA ILE A 312 -2.85 27.50 -22.66
C ILE A 312 -2.79 28.19 -21.25
N GLY A 313 -1.65 28.19 -20.53
CA GLY A 313 -1.36 29.13 -19.42
C GLY A 313 -0.22 28.85 -18.39
N ILE A 314 0.95 29.46 -18.61
CA ILE A 314 2.03 29.84 -17.64
C ILE A 314 2.99 28.75 -17.13
N ASP A 315 4.29 29.08 -17.24
CA ASP A 315 5.47 28.29 -16.89
C ASP A 315 5.59 27.80 -15.44
N LEU A 316 6.30 26.68 -15.28
CA LEU A 316 7.40 26.44 -14.32
C LEU A 316 8.00 25.03 -14.58
N VAL A 317 9.32 24.93 -14.54
CA VAL A 317 10.16 24.04 -15.41
C VAL A 317 10.21 22.54 -15.04
N ALA A 318 10.41 21.68 -16.05
CA ALA A 318 10.92 20.32 -15.85
C ALA A 318 11.85 19.77 -16.97
N MET A 319 13.16 19.71 -16.66
CA MET A 319 14.05 18.54 -16.86
C MET A 319 14.67 18.19 -18.26
N CYS A 320 15.88 17.62 -18.21
CA CYS A 320 16.69 17.01 -19.29
C CYS A 320 16.94 15.49 -18.98
N VAL A 321 17.19 14.64 -19.99
CA VAL A 321 17.23 13.16 -19.91
C VAL A 321 18.56 12.58 -20.45
N ASN A 322 19.07 11.52 -19.80
CA ASN A 322 20.07 10.57 -20.32
C ASN A 322 19.83 9.17 -19.69
N ASP A 323 19.77 8.09 -20.50
CA ASP A 323 19.74 6.67 -20.07
C ASP A 323 20.24 5.76 -21.22
N ILE A 324 20.84 4.60 -20.91
CA ILE A 324 21.24 3.57 -21.90
C ILE A 324 20.77 2.15 -21.50
N LEU A 325 19.97 1.54 -22.37
CA LEU A 325 19.74 0.10 -22.64
C LEU A 325 19.68 -0.95 -21.50
N ALA A 326 18.48 -1.54 -21.31
CA ALA A 326 18.30 -3.00 -21.20
C ALA A 326 16.83 -3.45 -21.50
N HIS A 327 16.67 -4.50 -22.34
CA HIS A 327 15.48 -5.36 -22.47
C HIS A 327 14.12 -4.82 -22.98
N GLY A 328 14.07 -4.49 -24.28
CA GLY A 328 13.06 -4.96 -25.26
C GLY A 328 11.54 -4.99 -24.96
N ALA A 329 10.84 -3.92 -25.37
CA ALA A 329 9.49 -3.90 -25.95
C ALA A 329 9.19 -2.52 -26.57
N GLU A 330 8.42 -2.41 -27.67
CA GLU A 330 8.11 -1.11 -28.33
C GLU A 330 6.60 -0.75 -28.40
N PRO A 331 6.25 0.54 -28.20
CA PRO A 331 4.94 1.13 -28.53
C PRO A 331 4.97 2.24 -29.60
N LEU A 332 3.79 2.60 -30.15
CA LEU A 332 3.61 3.45 -31.34
C LEU A 332 3.47 4.98 -31.08
N PHE A 333 3.54 5.74 -32.20
CA PHE A 333 2.89 7.05 -32.49
C PHE A 333 3.68 8.38 -32.53
N PHE A 334 4.97 8.43 -32.21
CA PHE A 334 5.70 9.72 -32.17
C PHE A 334 6.61 10.04 -33.38
N LEU A 335 6.76 9.10 -34.31
CA LEU A 335 7.85 9.08 -35.31
C LEU A 335 7.63 9.90 -36.61
N ASP A 336 6.40 10.07 -37.08
CA ASP A 336 6.14 10.61 -38.45
C ASP A 336 6.60 12.08 -38.66
N TYR A 337 6.74 12.90 -37.60
CA TYR A 337 7.24 14.29 -37.71
C TYR A 337 8.77 14.42 -37.66
N PHE A 338 9.49 13.41 -37.15
CA PHE A 338 10.95 13.45 -37.10
C PHE A 338 11.56 13.05 -38.45
N ALA A 339 10.88 12.20 -39.21
CA ALA A 339 11.29 11.78 -40.55
C ALA A 339 11.18 12.88 -41.64
N THR A 340 10.58 14.05 -41.35
CA THR A 340 10.35 15.13 -42.34
C THR A 340 11.36 16.27 -42.27
N GLY A 341 12.36 16.21 -41.38
CA GLY A 341 13.46 17.17 -41.32
C GLY A 341 13.09 18.58 -40.84
N GLN A 342 11.85 18.86 -40.43
CA GLN A 342 11.39 20.23 -40.14
C GLN A 342 12.02 20.90 -38.91
N LEU A 343 12.38 20.15 -37.85
CA LEU A 343 13.08 20.73 -36.71
C LEU A 343 14.58 20.93 -36.99
N PHE A 344 15.19 20.00 -37.74
CA PHE A 344 16.52 20.20 -38.33
C PHE A 344 16.53 21.37 -39.33
N PHE A 345 15.40 21.65 -39.98
CA PHE A 345 15.22 22.85 -40.80
C PHE A 345 15.09 24.11 -39.94
N ILE A 346 14.36 24.13 -38.81
CA ILE A 346 14.34 25.31 -37.93
C ILE A 346 15.73 25.59 -37.36
N ILE A 347 16.38 24.58 -36.77
CA ILE A 347 17.69 24.72 -36.15
C ILE A 347 18.74 24.99 -37.22
N GLY A 348 18.81 24.18 -38.28
CA GLY A 348 19.74 24.37 -39.40
C GLY A 348 19.53 25.67 -40.17
N THR A 349 18.30 26.15 -40.36
CA THR A 349 18.04 27.44 -41.04
C THR A 349 18.44 28.61 -40.16
N VAL A 350 18.21 28.57 -38.84
CA VAL A 350 18.69 29.65 -37.96
C VAL A 350 20.21 29.59 -37.77
N MET A 351 20.84 28.40 -37.84
CA MET A 351 22.14 28.13 -37.21
C MET A 351 23.22 27.50 -38.11
N SER A 352 23.04 27.42 -39.44
CA SER A 352 24.04 26.79 -40.32
C SER A 352 25.16 27.72 -40.79
N ARG A 353 26.40 27.40 -40.38
CA ARG A 353 27.53 27.35 -41.32
C ARG A 353 28.29 26.04 -41.23
N GLU A 354 28.50 25.47 -40.05
CA GLU A 354 29.00 24.09 -39.90
C GLU A 354 28.17 23.35 -38.83
N PHE A 355 27.39 22.36 -39.26
CA PHE A 355 26.74 21.37 -38.40
C PHE A 355 27.61 20.10 -38.37
N ASP A 356 27.54 19.35 -37.27
CA ASP A 356 28.41 18.18 -37.04
C ASP A 356 28.31 17.16 -38.20
N PRO A 357 29.43 16.75 -38.84
CA PRO A 357 29.41 15.97 -40.09
C PRO A 357 28.70 14.61 -40.02
N GLU A 358 28.39 14.08 -38.84
CA GLU A 358 27.63 12.83 -38.66
C GLU A 358 26.13 12.94 -39.03
N PHE A 359 25.59 14.15 -39.27
CA PHE A 359 24.16 14.38 -39.60
C PHE A 359 23.88 14.74 -41.08
N ASN A 360 24.81 14.48 -42.00
CA ASN A 360 24.69 14.85 -43.42
C ASN A 360 23.63 14.06 -44.20
N ASN A 361 22.45 14.66 -44.42
CA ASN A 361 21.55 14.28 -45.52
C ASN A 361 21.64 15.33 -46.65
N PRO A 362 22.18 14.98 -47.84
CA PRO A 362 22.45 15.95 -48.91
C PRO A 362 21.19 16.57 -49.55
N ASP A 363 20.03 15.90 -49.49
CA ASP A 363 18.80 16.39 -50.15
C ASP A 363 18.18 17.59 -49.41
N VAL A 364 18.47 17.76 -48.12
CA VAL A 364 18.01 18.93 -47.33
C VAL A 364 18.91 20.15 -47.58
N MET A 365 20.22 19.92 -47.81
CA MET A 365 21.24 20.98 -47.85
C MET A 365 21.17 21.90 -49.09
N HIS A 366 20.47 21.51 -50.15
CA HIS A 366 20.48 22.28 -51.40
C HIS A 366 19.79 23.66 -51.36
N GLY A 367 19.08 24.00 -50.28
CA GLY A 367 18.49 25.33 -50.06
C GLY A 367 19.36 26.37 -49.32
N PHE A 368 20.52 25.97 -48.77
CA PHE A 368 21.17 26.71 -47.68
C PHE A 368 22.22 27.77 -48.08
N THR A 369 22.37 28.09 -49.38
CA THR A 369 23.42 28.99 -49.88
C THR A 369 23.21 30.49 -49.58
N GLY A 370 22.20 30.86 -48.79
CA GLY A 370 21.85 32.24 -48.45
C GLY A 370 22.38 32.77 -47.11
N PHE A 371 22.89 31.91 -46.20
CA PHE A 371 23.14 32.26 -44.78
C PHE A 371 24.45 33.01 -44.47
N SER A 372 24.90 33.85 -45.40
CA SER A 372 26.19 34.54 -45.28
C SER A 372 26.18 35.82 -44.43
N SER A 373 25.03 36.24 -43.85
CA SER A 373 24.85 37.63 -43.38
C SER A 373 24.22 37.84 -41.99
N PHE A 374 23.99 36.82 -41.16
CA PHE A 374 23.56 37.03 -39.76
C PHE A 374 24.70 36.69 -38.81
N ASP A 375 24.96 37.61 -37.87
CA ASP A 375 25.89 37.40 -36.77
C ASP A 375 25.15 36.65 -35.66
N LEU A 376 25.54 35.40 -35.40
CA LEU A 376 25.04 34.60 -34.29
C LEU A 376 25.82 34.86 -32.99
N SER A 377 27.06 35.36 -33.11
CA SER A 377 28.02 35.63 -32.03
C SER A 377 28.35 34.44 -31.10
N PRO A 378 29.38 34.57 -30.26
CA PRO A 378 29.61 33.72 -29.10
C PRO A 378 28.48 33.85 -28.06
N GLY A 379 27.92 32.75 -27.58
CA GLY A 379 26.92 32.79 -26.50
C GLY A 379 25.96 31.61 -26.47
N VAL A 380 24.70 31.89 -26.10
CA VAL A 380 23.60 30.93 -26.11
C VAL A 380 22.46 31.42 -26.98
N LEU A 381 21.96 30.53 -27.83
CA LEU A 381 20.69 30.72 -28.54
C LEU A 381 19.64 29.79 -27.92
N TYR A 382 18.54 30.40 -27.49
CA TYR A 382 17.35 29.76 -26.95
C TYR A 382 16.21 29.95 -27.96
N ALA A 383 15.45 28.88 -28.22
CA ALA A 383 14.22 28.92 -29.01
C ALA A 383 13.06 28.36 -28.18
N GLY A 384 12.01 29.16 -27.97
CA GLY A 384 10.72 28.68 -27.48
C GLY A 384 9.89 28.18 -28.66
N LEU A 385 9.41 26.94 -28.59
CA LEU A 385 8.71 26.25 -29.67
C LEU A 385 7.34 25.77 -29.20
N MET A 386 6.35 25.83 -30.08
CA MET A 386 5.06 25.15 -29.91
C MET A 386 4.99 23.94 -30.85
N MET A 387 4.80 22.76 -30.29
CA MET A 387 4.61 21.50 -31.03
C MET A 387 3.16 21.37 -31.46
N THR A 388 2.84 22.02 -32.59
CA THR A 388 1.48 22.04 -33.15
C THR A 388 1.17 20.80 -34.00
N LYS A 389 -0.11 20.61 -34.35
CA LYS A 389 -0.55 19.62 -35.36
C LYS A 389 0.02 19.84 -36.76
N SER A 390 0.62 20.99 -37.03
CA SER A 390 1.30 21.31 -38.30
C SER A 390 2.82 21.17 -38.23
N GLY A 391 3.36 20.66 -37.11
CA GLY A 391 4.79 20.62 -36.82
C GLY A 391 5.23 21.67 -35.79
N PRO A 392 6.54 21.75 -35.49
CA PRO A 392 7.09 22.77 -34.61
C PRO A 392 6.93 24.17 -35.22
N LYS A 393 6.52 25.14 -34.40
CA LYS A 393 6.50 26.57 -34.72
C LYS A 393 7.27 27.34 -33.65
N VAL A 394 8.15 28.25 -34.03
CA VAL A 394 8.85 29.14 -33.10
C VAL A 394 7.86 30.15 -32.52
N LEU A 395 7.81 30.24 -31.18
CA LEU A 395 7.08 31.25 -30.42
C LEU A 395 7.91 32.53 -30.24
N GLU A 396 9.18 32.35 -29.92
CA GLU A 396 10.19 33.42 -29.76
C GLU A 396 11.61 32.85 -29.69
N PHE A 397 12.60 33.71 -29.90
CA PHE A 397 13.99 33.45 -29.59
C PHE A 397 14.43 34.27 -28.37
N ASN A 398 15.34 33.71 -27.59
CA ASN A 398 16.07 34.41 -26.55
C ASN A 398 17.58 34.21 -26.81
N ALA A 399 18.42 35.18 -26.49
CA ALA A 399 19.84 35.24 -26.86
C ALA A 399 20.78 35.07 -25.64
N ARG A 400 20.26 34.40 -24.59
CA ARG A 400 20.89 34.11 -23.31
C ARG A 400 20.20 32.92 -22.67
N PHE A 401 20.79 32.35 -21.63
CA PHE A 401 20.14 31.29 -20.85
C PHE A 401 18.82 31.77 -20.18
N GLY A 402 17.86 30.86 -20.03
CA GLY A 402 16.61 31.12 -19.30
C GLY A 402 16.77 31.10 -17.78
N ASP A 403 15.91 31.81 -17.07
CA ASP A 403 15.73 31.71 -15.61
C ASP A 403 14.24 31.34 -15.41
N PRO A 404 13.90 30.15 -14.89
CA PRO A 404 14.74 29.30 -14.03
C PRO A 404 15.46 28.11 -14.71
N GLU A 405 15.52 28.05 -16.04
CA GLU A 405 16.08 26.90 -16.78
C GLU A 405 17.56 26.65 -16.45
N THR A 406 18.35 27.71 -16.28
CA THR A 406 19.79 27.61 -15.94
C THR A 406 20.02 26.79 -14.67
N GLN A 407 19.18 27.01 -13.67
CA GLN A 407 19.28 26.42 -12.33
C GLN A 407 19.06 24.90 -12.34
N VAL A 408 18.39 24.34 -13.36
CA VAL A 408 18.25 22.89 -13.55
C VAL A 408 19.23 22.32 -14.58
N ILE A 409 19.67 23.11 -15.57
CA ILE A 409 20.61 22.69 -16.61
C ILE A 409 22.03 22.56 -16.06
N LEU A 410 22.59 23.61 -15.44
CA LEU A 410 24.00 23.64 -15.06
C LEU A 410 24.42 22.58 -14.02
N PRO A 411 23.56 22.14 -13.09
CA PRO A 411 23.87 20.99 -12.23
C PRO A 411 24.13 19.69 -13.01
N LEU A 412 23.49 19.49 -14.17
CA LEU A 412 23.66 18.30 -15.01
C LEU A 412 24.90 18.36 -15.91
N LEU A 413 25.55 19.51 -16.06
CA LEU A 413 26.72 19.66 -16.93
C LEU A 413 27.98 19.03 -16.28
N LYS A 414 28.67 18.12 -16.98
CA LYS A 414 29.98 17.59 -16.55
C LYS A 414 31.16 18.40 -17.10
N THR A 415 31.14 18.74 -18.39
CA THR A 415 32.22 19.54 -19.01
C THR A 415 32.35 20.89 -18.30
N ASP A 416 33.59 21.38 -18.14
CA ASP A 416 33.84 22.65 -17.49
C ASP A 416 33.14 23.80 -18.25
N LEU A 417 32.30 24.56 -17.55
CA LEU A 417 31.56 25.67 -18.13
C LEU A 417 32.49 26.78 -18.61
N PHE A 418 33.64 26.98 -17.97
CA PHE A 418 34.65 27.94 -18.39
C PHE A 418 35.22 27.55 -19.77
N ASP A 419 35.53 26.27 -19.98
CA ASP A 419 36.04 25.78 -21.26
C ASP A 419 35.02 25.93 -22.39
N ILE A 420 33.73 25.70 -22.11
CA ILE A 420 32.66 25.92 -23.11
C ILE A 420 32.54 27.41 -23.46
N MET A 421 32.52 28.28 -22.45
CA MET A 421 32.42 29.73 -22.67
C MET A 421 33.62 30.27 -23.46
N MET A 422 34.84 29.83 -23.15
CA MET A 422 36.04 30.19 -23.92
C MET A 422 36.01 29.58 -25.34
N ALA A 423 35.60 28.33 -25.50
CA ALA A 423 35.49 27.71 -26.83
C ALA A 423 34.45 28.41 -27.74
N CYS A 424 33.39 28.94 -27.16
CA CYS A 424 32.45 29.84 -27.85
C CYS A 424 33.10 31.15 -28.31
N ILE A 425 33.95 31.76 -27.48
CA ILE A 425 34.62 33.04 -27.82
C ILE A 425 35.73 32.84 -28.85
N ASP A 426 36.54 31.78 -28.68
CA ASP A 426 37.71 31.48 -29.50
C ASP A 426 37.36 30.81 -30.84
N GLY A 427 36.09 30.50 -31.09
CA GLY A 427 35.65 29.84 -32.33
C GLY A 427 36.10 28.38 -32.46
N SER A 428 36.23 27.67 -31.33
CA SER A 428 36.74 26.30 -31.25
C SER A 428 35.72 25.27 -30.73
N LEU A 429 34.45 25.67 -30.59
CA LEU A 429 33.36 24.85 -30.03
C LEU A 429 33.17 23.52 -30.77
N SER A 430 33.42 23.48 -32.08
CA SER A 430 33.39 22.25 -32.89
C SER A 430 34.28 21.15 -32.32
N SER A 431 35.48 21.49 -31.85
CA SER A 431 36.44 20.54 -31.26
C SER A 431 36.09 20.09 -29.84
N LEU A 432 35.27 20.85 -29.10
CA LEU A 432 34.97 20.58 -27.69
C LEU A 432 33.80 19.60 -27.54
N LYS A 433 34.04 18.43 -26.96
CA LYS A 433 32.97 17.49 -26.57
C LYS A 433 32.30 17.97 -25.28
N ILE A 434 30.99 18.16 -25.30
CA ILE A 434 30.19 18.56 -24.13
C ILE A 434 29.53 17.30 -23.54
N GLU A 435 29.80 17.03 -22.27
CA GLU A 435 29.32 15.85 -21.54
C GLU A 435 28.43 16.24 -20.36
N TRP A 436 27.52 15.33 -20.02
CA TRP A 436 26.44 15.56 -19.05
C TRP A 436 26.35 14.42 -18.03
N GLN A 437 25.67 14.67 -16.92
CA GLN A 437 25.32 13.63 -15.96
C GLN A 437 24.39 12.61 -16.64
N ALA A 438 24.74 11.34 -16.49
CA ALA A 438 23.89 10.23 -16.90
C ALA A 438 22.97 9.86 -15.74
N ASP A 439 21.81 9.27 -16.05
CA ASP A 439 20.92 8.64 -15.09
C ASP A 439 20.54 9.58 -13.92
N THR A 440 20.48 10.89 -14.20
CA THR A 440 20.20 11.94 -13.21
C THR A 440 19.35 13.03 -13.82
N PHE A 441 18.26 13.32 -13.13
CA PHE A 441 17.27 14.33 -13.45
C PHE A 441 17.37 15.51 -12.48
N ALA A 442 17.21 16.72 -12.99
CA ALA A 442 17.12 17.94 -12.20
C ALA A 442 15.71 18.53 -12.30
N VAL A 443 15.06 18.77 -11.15
CA VAL A 443 13.78 19.48 -11.07
C VAL A 443 13.92 20.64 -10.11
N GLY A 444 13.40 21.80 -10.50
CA GLY A 444 13.51 23.04 -9.75
C GLY A 444 12.16 23.69 -9.51
N VAL A 445 11.87 24.08 -8.26
CA VAL A 445 10.62 24.72 -7.84
C VAL A 445 10.91 26.13 -7.33
N VAL A 446 10.42 27.15 -8.05
CA VAL A 446 10.56 28.56 -7.67
C VAL A 446 9.58 28.91 -6.55
N MET A 447 10.08 29.64 -5.55
CA MET A 447 9.27 30.30 -4.52
C MET A 447 9.18 31.80 -4.80
N ALA A 448 7.98 32.36 -4.73
CA ALA A 448 7.68 33.75 -5.07
C ALA A 448 7.02 34.52 -3.90
N SER A 449 7.30 35.83 -3.83
CA SER A 449 6.65 36.79 -2.92
C SER A 449 5.17 36.96 -3.22
N GLN A 450 4.38 37.27 -2.20
CA GLN A 450 2.94 37.43 -2.32
C GLN A 450 2.57 38.44 -3.42
N GLY A 451 1.60 38.07 -4.27
CA GLY A 451 1.06 38.95 -5.31
C GLY A 451 1.84 38.98 -6.63
N TYR A 452 2.97 38.26 -6.74
CA TYR A 452 3.65 38.07 -8.02
C TYR A 452 2.69 37.42 -9.06
N PRO A 453 2.66 37.88 -10.34
CA PRO A 453 3.55 38.86 -10.97
C PRO A 453 3.08 40.33 -10.89
N GLU A 454 1.93 40.61 -10.28
CA GLU A 454 1.27 41.93 -10.32
C GLU A 454 1.77 42.90 -9.23
N SER A 455 2.06 42.40 -8.04
CA SER A 455 2.57 43.15 -6.90
C SER A 455 3.72 42.39 -6.20
N LEU A 456 4.49 43.09 -5.35
CA LEU A 456 5.71 42.56 -4.75
C LEU A 456 5.78 42.89 -3.25
N SER A 457 5.71 41.90 -2.38
CA SER A 457 6.21 42.05 -1.00
C SER A 457 7.74 41.95 -0.97
N LYS A 458 8.36 42.76 -0.11
CA LYS A 458 9.80 42.81 0.17
C LYS A 458 10.02 42.98 1.67
N GLY A 459 11.17 42.53 2.17
CA GLY A 459 11.56 42.61 3.58
C GLY A 459 11.03 41.48 4.44
N ASP A 460 10.41 40.45 3.86
CA ASP A 460 9.93 39.29 4.61
C ASP A 460 11.10 38.34 4.91
N VAL A 461 11.38 38.04 6.18
CA VAL A 461 12.47 37.14 6.61
C VAL A 461 12.25 35.71 6.11
N ILE A 462 13.32 35.09 5.62
CA ILE A 462 13.32 33.75 5.02
C ILE A 462 13.90 32.72 5.99
N TYR A 463 13.05 31.82 6.48
CA TYR A 463 13.39 30.74 7.39
C TYR A 463 13.62 29.41 6.64
N GLY A 464 14.30 28.44 7.25
CA GLY A 464 14.47 27.07 6.74
C GLY A 464 15.56 26.85 5.67
N LEU A 465 16.27 27.91 5.25
CA LEU A 465 17.34 27.82 4.25
C LEU A 465 18.48 26.85 4.64
N SER A 466 18.86 26.84 5.92
CA SER A 466 19.86 25.91 6.46
C SER A 466 19.38 24.45 6.43
N GLU A 467 18.11 24.18 6.71
CA GLU A 467 17.55 22.82 6.72
C GLU A 467 17.55 22.16 5.34
N VAL A 468 17.38 22.95 4.27
CA VAL A 468 17.38 22.45 2.88
C VAL A 468 18.78 22.37 2.30
N SER A 469 19.66 23.34 2.57
CA SER A 469 21.04 23.37 2.04
C SER A 469 21.93 22.23 2.54
N HIS A 470 21.63 21.64 3.71
CA HIS A 470 22.33 20.46 4.22
C HIS A 470 21.77 19.12 3.69
N LEU A 471 20.70 19.12 2.88
CA LEU A 471 20.15 17.89 2.33
C LEU A 471 21.02 17.38 1.17
N PRO A 472 21.30 16.06 1.11
CA PRO A 472 22.04 15.49 -0.01
C PRO A 472 21.29 15.73 -1.33
N ARG A 473 22.05 16.09 -2.37
CA ARG A 473 21.54 16.30 -3.75
C ARG A 473 20.47 17.39 -3.89
N HIS A 474 20.42 18.34 -2.95
CA HIS A 474 19.62 19.57 -3.05
C HIS A 474 20.51 20.79 -3.28
N LEU A 475 20.00 21.78 -4.01
CA LEU A 475 20.62 23.08 -4.25
C LEU A 475 19.57 24.18 -4.01
N ILE A 476 20.01 25.37 -3.60
CA ILE A 476 19.16 26.57 -3.48
C ILE A 476 19.85 27.67 -4.28
N PHE A 477 19.19 28.18 -5.32
CA PHE A 477 19.66 29.36 -6.04
C PHE A 477 18.76 30.54 -5.68
N TYR A 478 19.38 31.65 -5.34
CA TYR A 478 18.71 32.86 -4.85
C TYR A 478 18.51 33.81 -6.03
N SER A 479 17.32 34.39 -6.12
CA SER A 479 16.96 35.40 -7.11
C SER A 479 16.78 36.74 -6.38
N GLY A 480 15.55 37.17 -6.10
CA GLY A 480 15.26 38.37 -5.34
C GLY A 480 15.35 38.15 -3.82
N ALA A 481 16.56 38.07 -3.29
CA ALA A 481 16.83 38.00 -1.85
C ALA A 481 18.05 38.87 -1.47
N GLU A 482 17.99 39.50 -0.30
CA GLU A 482 19.01 40.40 0.26
C GLU A 482 19.27 40.06 1.75
N GLU A 483 20.37 40.54 2.32
CA GLU A 483 20.68 40.35 3.75
C GLU A 483 20.21 41.54 4.59
N SER A 484 19.69 41.27 5.78
CA SER A 484 19.23 42.29 6.74
C SER A 484 19.77 42.02 8.15
N SER A 485 19.49 42.92 9.09
CA SER A 485 19.78 42.71 10.52
C SER A 485 19.05 41.52 11.15
N GLU A 486 17.99 41.02 10.52
CA GLU A 486 17.20 39.86 10.98
C GLU A 486 17.55 38.58 10.18
N GLY A 487 18.57 38.63 9.32
CA GLY A 487 18.97 37.57 8.39
C GLY A 487 18.48 37.84 6.96
N THR A 488 18.48 36.81 6.12
CA THR A 488 18.10 36.93 4.71
C THR A 488 16.60 37.21 4.52
N VAL A 489 16.27 38.19 3.67
CA VAL A 489 14.90 38.70 3.42
C VAL A 489 14.53 38.69 1.93
N THR A 490 13.23 38.73 1.63
CA THR A 490 12.71 38.88 0.26
C THR A 490 13.04 40.25 -0.33
N ALA A 491 13.50 40.27 -1.58
CA ALA A 491 13.88 41.51 -2.29
C ALA A 491 13.34 41.60 -3.73
N GLY A 492 12.67 40.56 -4.25
CA GLY A 492 12.08 40.53 -5.59
C GLY A 492 10.94 39.54 -5.71
N GLY A 493 10.31 39.48 -6.89
CA GLY A 493 9.10 38.68 -7.11
C GLY A 493 9.32 37.18 -7.05
N ARG A 494 10.32 36.70 -7.82
CA ARG A 494 10.89 35.37 -7.63
C ARG A 494 11.98 35.50 -6.58
N VAL A 495 11.85 34.81 -5.46
CA VAL A 495 12.75 34.94 -4.30
C VAL A 495 13.92 33.98 -4.43
N LEU A 496 13.62 32.70 -4.65
CA LEU A 496 14.62 31.63 -4.79
C LEU A 496 14.02 30.43 -5.54
N ILE A 497 14.86 29.47 -5.88
CA ILE A 497 14.48 28.17 -6.41
C ILE A 497 15.20 27.06 -5.65
N THR A 498 14.44 26.05 -5.21
CA THR A 498 15.03 24.79 -4.73
C THR A 498 15.18 23.85 -5.91
N VAL A 499 16.30 23.14 -6.02
CA VAL A 499 16.56 22.16 -7.07
C VAL A 499 16.97 20.85 -6.42
N ALA A 500 16.37 19.74 -6.86
CA ALA A 500 16.74 18.39 -6.43
C ALA A 500 17.24 17.55 -7.62
N LEU A 501 18.27 16.74 -7.36
CA LEU A 501 18.91 15.87 -8.34
C LEU A 501 18.67 14.40 -8.00
N GLU A 502 18.03 13.59 -8.84
CA GLU A 502 17.71 12.18 -8.54
C GLU A 502 17.75 11.30 -9.79
N SER A 503 17.81 9.97 -9.61
CA SER A 503 17.74 9.00 -10.72
C SER A 503 16.34 8.84 -11.33
N GLU A 504 15.32 9.44 -10.71
CA GLU A 504 13.93 9.43 -11.19
C GLU A 504 13.31 10.82 -11.14
N LEU A 505 12.61 11.19 -12.22
CA LEU A 505 11.93 12.49 -12.34
C LEU A 505 10.89 12.70 -11.22
N ALA A 506 10.11 11.67 -10.91
CA ALA A 506 9.10 11.71 -9.85
C ALA A 506 9.75 12.02 -8.48
N LEU A 507 10.89 11.40 -8.20
CA LEU A 507 11.62 11.60 -6.95
C LEU A 507 12.27 12.98 -6.89
N ALA A 508 12.86 13.47 -7.99
CA ALA A 508 13.40 14.82 -8.07
C ALA A 508 12.30 15.88 -7.83
N ALA A 509 11.15 15.77 -8.50
CA ALA A 509 10.03 16.69 -8.35
C ALA A 509 9.43 16.67 -6.93
N ALA A 510 9.25 15.48 -6.36
CA ALA A 510 8.76 15.33 -4.98
C ALA A 510 9.75 15.95 -3.99
N LYS A 511 11.05 15.71 -4.12
CA LYS A 511 12.09 16.25 -3.22
C LYS A 511 12.21 17.77 -3.33
N ALA A 512 12.23 18.35 -4.52
CA ALA A 512 12.22 19.80 -4.70
C ALA A 512 10.95 20.46 -4.11
N THR A 513 9.78 19.84 -4.32
CA THR A 513 8.52 20.34 -3.74
C THR A 513 8.51 20.26 -2.20
N LEU A 514 9.03 19.16 -1.63
CA LEU A 514 9.19 19.00 -0.18
C LEU A 514 10.21 19.96 0.42
N ALA A 515 11.25 20.35 -0.33
CA ALA A 515 12.22 21.36 0.09
C ALA A 515 11.57 22.76 0.20
N CYS A 516 10.74 23.15 -0.77
CA CYS A 516 9.92 24.37 -0.67
C CYS A 516 8.98 24.38 0.55
N GLY A 517 8.51 23.22 1.00
CA GLY A 517 7.70 23.10 2.22
C GLY A 517 8.44 23.37 3.53
N ARG A 518 9.78 23.35 3.52
CA ARG A 518 10.64 23.64 4.69
C ARG A 518 11.10 25.09 4.73
N ILE A 519 11.21 25.74 3.58
CA ILE A 519 11.54 27.17 3.48
C ILE A 519 10.25 27.97 3.70
N GLN A 520 10.29 29.01 4.54
CA GLN A 520 9.11 29.82 4.85
C GLN A 520 9.44 31.31 4.86
N PHE A 521 8.61 32.10 4.20
CA PHE A 521 8.55 33.55 4.33
C PHE A 521 7.09 34.00 4.17
N ARG A 522 6.76 35.21 4.63
CA ARG A 522 5.37 35.67 4.66
C ARG A 522 4.76 35.70 3.25
N GLY A 523 3.64 35.01 3.08
CA GLY A 523 2.92 34.96 1.80
C GLY A 523 3.69 34.27 0.66
N SER A 524 4.71 33.47 0.98
CA SER A 524 5.41 32.61 0.03
C SER A 524 4.45 31.69 -0.70
N HIS A 525 4.56 31.62 -2.03
CA HIS A 525 3.83 30.63 -2.81
C HIS A 525 4.75 29.98 -3.86
N TYR A 526 4.41 28.74 -4.21
CA TYR A 526 5.09 27.93 -5.22
C TYR A 526 4.09 26.92 -5.80
N ARG A 527 4.39 26.40 -6.99
CA ARG A 527 3.61 25.34 -7.63
C ARG A 527 4.03 23.97 -7.11
N THR A 528 3.06 23.06 -6.97
CA THR A 528 3.24 21.68 -6.50
C THR A 528 3.09 20.64 -7.62
N ASP A 529 2.70 21.08 -8.82
CA ASP A 529 2.47 20.27 -10.02
C ASP A 529 3.68 20.28 -10.99
N ILE A 530 4.82 20.79 -10.52
CA ILE A 530 6.06 20.85 -11.31
C ILE A 530 6.47 19.45 -11.75
N ALA A 531 6.81 19.35 -13.04
CA ALA A 531 7.10 18.09 -13.75
C ALA A 531 5.96 17.07 -13.87
N HIS A 532 4.73 17.32 -13.40
CA HIS A 532 3.69 16.29 -13.27
C HIS A 532 3.38 15.48 -14.55
N LYS A 533 3.36 16.09 -15.75
CA LYS A 533 3.23 15.30 -17.01
C LYS A 533 4.52 14.63 -17.47
N GLY A 534 5.68 15.20 -17.14
CA GLY A 534 6.95 14.52 -17.32
C GLY A 534 6.97 13.25 -16.48
N ILE A 535 6.46 13.29 -15.24
CA ILE A 535 6.27 12.11 -14.38
C ILE A 535 5.33 11.11 -15.05
N ALA A 536 4.15 11.52 -15.51
CA ALA A 536 3.23 10.62 -16.20
C ALA A 536 3.88 9.93 -17.43
N ARG A 537 4.63 10.68 -18.26
CA ARG A 537 5.38 10.12 -19.39
C ARG A 537 6.58 9.27 -18.96
N SER A 538 7.27 9.63 -17.87
CA SER A 538 8.39 8.86 -17.31
C SER A 538 7.91 7.53 -16.74
N LEU A 539 6.73 7.48 -16.11
CA LEU A 539 6.10 6.25 -15.64
C LEU A 539 5.60 5.37 -16.80
N LEU A 540 5.17 5.99 -17.90
CA LEU A 540 4.73 5.28 -19.12
C LEU A 540 5.90 4.82 -20.02
N SER A 541 7.10 5.40 -19.89
CA SER A 541 8.30 5.04 -20.68
C SER A 541 9.28 4.18 -19.88
N LYS A 542 9.60 4.57 -18.63
CA LYS A 542 10.16 3.68 -17.60
C LYS A 542 9.02 2.91 -16.93
N GLY A 543 8.31 2.09 -17.70
CA GLY A 543 7.32 1.12 -17.20
C GLY A 543 7.95 -0.04 -16.40
N HIS A 544 8.93 0.25 -15.55
CA HIS A 544 9.61 -0.71 -14.67
C HIS A 544 8.74 -1.12 -13.48
N LEU A 545 7.69 -0.36 -13.15
CA LEU A 545 6.48 -0.92 -12.54
C LEU A 545 5.73 -1.84 -13.55
N SER A 546 6.44 -2.87 -14.00
CA SER A 546 5.84 -4.18 -14.11
C SER A 546 5.07 -4.47 -12.83
N TYR A 547 3.91 -5.11 -12.95
CA TYR A 547 3.10 -5.51 -11.80
C TYR A 547 3.95 -6.28 -10.75
N LYS A 548 5.00 -6.97 -11.23
CA LYS A 548 6.02 -7.68 -10.46
C LYS A 548 6.88 -6.80 -9.55
N GLU A 549 7.19 -5.56 -9.94
CA GLU A 549 7.92 -4.59 -9.10
C GLU A 549 7.00 -3.84 -8.13
N SER A 550 5.69 -3.76 -8.40
CA SER A 550 4.68 -3.53 -7.34
C SER A 550 4.47 -4.77 -6.45
N GLY A 551 5.32 -5.80 -6.58
CA GLY A 551 5.30 -7.05 -5.82
C GLY A 551 4.20 -8.03 -6.22
N VAL A 552 3.74 -7.99 -7.48
CA VAL A 552 2.71 -8.88 -8.04
C VAL A 552 3.19 -9.56 -9.33
N ASP A 553 3.81 -10.73 -9.22
CA ASP A 553 4.49 -11.41 -10.32
C ASP A 553 3.50 -12.09 -11.28
N ILE A 554 3.15 -11.41 -12.39
CA ILE A 554 2.31 -11.96 -13.48
C ILE A 554 2.85 -13.30 -14.01
N VAL A 555 4.17 -13.52 -14.01
CA VAL A 555 4.75 -14.78 -14.48
C VAL A 555 4.48 -15.90 -13.48
N ALA A 556 4.58 -15.62 -12.18
CA ALA A 556 4.19 -16.53 -11.11
C ALA A 556 2.68 -16.81 -11.12
N GLY A 557 1.84 -15.78 -11.30
CA GLY A 557 0.39 -15.92 -11.43
C GLY A 557 -0.02 -16.79 -12.62
N ASN A 558 0.57 -16.55 -13.81
CA ASN A 558 0.34 -17.38 -14.99
C ASN A 558 0.85 -18.83 -14.80
N ALA A 559 1.97 -19.01 -14.10
CA ALA A 559 2.48 -20.35 -13.76
C ALA A 559 1.54 -21.08 -12.80
N LEU A 560 0.99 -20.40 -11.79
CA LEU A 560 -0.03 -20.92 -10.88
C LEU A 560 -1.28 -21.36 -11.65
N ILE A 561 -1.87 -20.49 -12.48
CA ILE A 561 -3.05 -20.80 -13.31
C ILE A 561 -2.82 -22.05 -14.17
N LYS A 562 -1.63 -22.16 -14.79
CA LYS A 562 -1.24 -23.32 -15.60
C LYS A 562 -1.11 -24.60 -14.76
N GLY A 563 -0.62 -24.49 -13.52
CA GLY A 563 -0.48 -25.60 -12.57
C GLY A 563 -1.83 -26.12 -12.04
N ILE A 564 -2.77 -25.24 -11.73
CA ILE A 564 -4.07 -25.59 -11.11
C ILE A 564 -5.13 -26.04 -12.12
N LYS A 565 -5.04 -25.65 -13.39
CA LYS A 565 -6.09 -25.96 -14.40
C LYS A 565 -6.50 -27.45 -14.45
N PRO A 566 -5.59 -28.45 -14.32
CA PRO A 566 -5.98 -29.86 -14.26
C PRO A 566 -6.87 -30.21 -13.06
N CYS A 567 -6.55 -29.75 -11.85
CA CYS A 567 -7.34 -30.08 -10.66
C CYS A 567 -8.66 -29.32 -10.61
N VAL A 568 -8.71 -28.08 -11.12
CA VAL A 568 -9.97 -27.33 -11.26
C VAL A 568 -10.93 -28.02 -12.24
N ASN A 569 -10.43 -28.44 -13.40
CA ASN A 569 -11.25 -29.13 -14.42
C ASN A 569 -11.87 -30.45 -13.93
N MET A 570 -11.31 -31.08 -12.89
CA MET A 570 -11.89 -32.28 -12.25
C MET A 570 -13.12 -31.98 -11.37
N THR A 571 -13.43 -30.71 -11.10
CA THR A 571 -14.59 -30.29 -10.30
C THR A 571 -15.84 -29.98 -11.12
N THR A 572 -15.72 -29.89 -12.45
CA THR A 572 -16.80 -29.48 -13.36
C THR A 572 -18.06 -30.34 -13.20
N ARG A 573 -19.22 -29.67 -13.15
CA ARG A 573 -20.54 -30.33 -13.06
C ARG A 573 -21.53 -29.76 -14.06
N LYS A 574 -22.63 -30.50 -14.29
CA LYS A 574 -23.74 -30.06 -15.14
C LYS A 574 -24.30 -28.72 -14.63
N GLY A 575 -24.43 -27.76 -15.55
CA GLY A 575 -24.92 -26.40 -15.30
C GLY A 575 -23.83 -25.34 -15.40
N VAL A 576 -22.55 -25.67 -15.19
CA VAL A 576 -21.44 -24.72 -15.36
C VAL A 576 -21.30 -24.35 -16.84
N ILE A 577 -21.08 -23.06 -17.10
CA ILE A 577 -20.77 -22.49 -18.42
C ILE A 577 -19.49 -21.66 -18.27
N GLY A 578 -18.58 -21.78 -19.24
CA GLY A 578 -17.26 -21.12 -19.19
C GLY A 578 -16.15 -22.04 -18.70
N ASP A 579 -14.93 -21.50 -18.69
CA ASP A 579 -13.67 -22.16 -18.33
C ASP A 579 -12.99 -21.35 -17.20
N ILE A 580 -12.06 -21.96 -16.45
CA ILE A 580 -11.27 -21.19 -15.46
C ILE A 580 -10.49 -20.05 -16.15
N GLY A 581 -10.69 -18.82 -15.66
CA GLY A 581 -10.09 -17.60 -16.20
C GLY A 581 -11.08 -16.67 -16.93
N ASP A 582 -12.35 -17.05 -17.08
CA ASP A 582 -13.41 -16.14 -17.54
C ASP A 582 -13.72 -15.04 -16.49
N PHE A 583 -14.25 -13.90 -16.94
CA PHE A 583 -14.57 -12.72 -16.11
C PHE A 583 -15.57 -12.97 -14.95
N GLY A 584 -16.23 -14.12 -14.92
CA GLY A 584 -17.16 -14.48 -13.86
C GLY A 584 -17.80 -15.85 -14.08
N ALA A 585 -18.24 -16.47 -12.99
CA ALA A 585 -18.89 -17.77 -13.03
C ALA A 585 -20.31 -17.70 -13.63
N LEU A 586 -20.59 -18.54 -14.63
CA LEU A 586 -21.93 -18.70 -15.21
C LEU A 586 -22.49 -20.08 -14.87
N PHE A 587 -23.76 -20.12 -14.44
CA PHE A 587 -24.43 -21.37 -14.09
C PHE A 587 -25.90 -21.42 -14.55
N ASP A 588 -26.21 -22.36 -15.44
CA ASP A 588 -27.57 -22.65 -15.91
C ASP A 588 -28.31 -23.60 -14.95
N LEU A 589 -29.17 -23.01 -14.13
CA LEU A 589 -30.06 -23.71 -13.20
C LEU A 589 -31.06 -24.64 -13.91
N LYS A 590 -31.48 -24.31 -15.14
CA LYS A 590 -32.41 -25.13 -15.94
C LYS A 590 -31.70 -26.36 -16.51
N ALA A 591 -30.46 -26.21 -16.99
CA ALA A 591 -29.62 -27.35 -17.36
C ALA A 591 -29.35 -28.27 -16.15
N ALA A 592 -29.18 -27.69 -14.95
CA ALA A 592 -29.08 -28.41 -13.68
C ALA A 592 -30.42 -28.97 -13.14
N GLN A 593 -31.53 -28.85 -13.89
CA GLN A 593 -32.86 -29.44 -13.62
C GLN A 593 -33.63 -28.86 -12.42
N TYR A 594 -33.30 -27.65 -11.96
CA TYR A 594 -34.12 -26.93 -10.98
C TYR A 594 -35.41 -26.38 -11.60
N LYS A 595 -36.48 -26.28 -10.80
CA LYS A 595 -37.81 -25.81 -11.21
C LYS A 595 -38.15 -24.43 -10.66
N GLU A 596 -38.14 -24.28 -9.33
CA GLU A 596 -38.31 -22.99 -8.64
C GLU A 596 -37.14 -22.77 -7.66
N PRO A 597 -35.91 -22.61 -8.17
CA PRO A 597 -34.72 -22.47 -7.34
C PRO A 597 -34.70 -21.15 -6.59
N VAL A 598 -34.28 -21.22 -5.33
CA VAL A 598 -33.75 -20.10 -4.56
C VAL A 598 -32.25 -20.28 -4.45
N LEU A 599 -31.50 -19.26 -4.85
CA LEU A 599 -30.05 -19.21 -4.69
C LEU A 599 -29.69 -18.89 -3.24
N VAL A 600 -28.69 -19.59 -2.71
CA VAL A 600 -28.14 -19.37 -1.38
C VAL A 600 -26.64 -19.20 -1.53
N SER A 601 -26.13 -18.02 -1.15
CA SER A 601 -24.69 -17.75 -1.09
C SER A 601 -24.19 -17.81 0.35
N GLY A 602 -22.92 -18.18 0.52
CA GLY A 602 -22.24 -18.19 1.81
C GLY A 602 -20.76 -17.86 1.63
N THR A 603 -20.22 -17.05 2.52
CA THR A 603 -18.79 -16.70 2.54
C THR A 603 -18.22 -16.83 3.95
N ASP A 604 -17.02 -17.38 4.03
CA ASP A 604 -16.24 -17.54 5.26
C ASP A 604 -14.75 -17.70 4.88
N GLY A 605 -13.89 -17.60 5.89
CA GLY A 605 -12.45 -17.85 5.77
C GLY A 605 -11.97 -18.96 6.70
N VAL A 606 -10.74 -19.43 6.47
CA VAL A 606 -10.08 -20.45 7.31
C VAL A 606 -9.67 -19.86 8.67
N GLY A 607 -9.28 -18.58 8.69
CA GLY A 607 -8.82 -17.87 9.89
C GLY A 607 -7.47 -18.40 10.41
N THR A 608 -7.25 -18.32 11.72
CA THR A 608 -5.92 -18.53 12.35
C THR A 608 -5.31 -19.93 12.17
N LYS A 609 -6.01 -20.89 11.56
CA LYS A 609 -5.41 -22.15 11.07
C LYS A 609 -4.31 -21.91 10.04
N VAL A 610 -4.39 -20.84 9.22
CA VAL A 610 -3.34 -20.49 8.24
C VAL A 610 -1.96 -20.31 8.89
N LYS A 611 -1.91 -19.65 10.06
CA LYS A 611 -0.65 -19.51 10.82
C LYS A 611 -0.06 -20.83 11.33
N ILE A 612 -0.87 -21.88 11.44
CA ILE A 612 -0.42 -23.23 11.77
C ILE A 612 0.09 -23.92 10.49
N ALA A 613 -0.60 -23.75 9.36
CA ALA A 613 -0.19 -24.26 8.05
C ALA A 613 1.21 -23.75 7.68
N ASN A 614 1.44 -22.45 7.78
CA ASN A 614 2.74 -21.81 7.48
C ASN A 614 3.85 -22.33 8.42
N LYS A 615 3.56 -22.46 9.73
CA LYS A 615 4.53 -23.01 10.70
C LYS A 615 4.84 -24.50 10.52
N CYS A 616 3.95 -25.26 9.88
CA CYS A 616 4.12 -26.70 9.65
C CYS A 616 4.52 -27.04 8.21
N ASN A 617 4.53 -26.06 7.29
CA ASN A 617 4.63 -26.24 5.84
C ASN A 617 3.61 -27.27 5.30
N LEU A 618 2.33 -27.11 5.69
CA LEU A 618 1.22 -28.03 5.36
C LEU A 618 0.00 -27.27 4.86
N HIS A 619 -0.08 -27.07 3.54
CA HIS A 619 -1.00 -26.11 2.91
C HIS A 619 -2.23 -26.73 2.23
N THR A 620 -2.21 -28.01 1.83
CA THR A 620 -3.36 -28.63 1.13
C THR A 620 -4.61 -28.79 2.01
N THR A 621 -4.45 -29.03 3.31
CA THR A 621 -5.61 -29.29 4.19
C THR A 621 -6.47 -28.07 4.45
N ILE A 622 -5.91 -26.85 4.35
CA ILE A 622 -6.66 -25.62 4.58
C ILE A 622 -7.54 -25.22 3.39
N GLY A 623 -7.23 -25.64 2.16
CA GLY A 623 -8.14 -25.46 1.03
C GLY A 623 -9.43 -26.27 1.21
N ILE A 624 -9.32 -27.48 1.77
CA ILE A 624 -10.48 -28.30 2.16
C ILE A 624 -11.26 -27.63 3.30
N ASP A 625 -10.56 -27.08 4.31
CA ASP A 625 -11.21 -26.27 5.36
C ASP A 625 -12.02 -25.12 4.75
N LEU A 626 -11.44 -24.34 3.82
CA LEU A 626 -12.09 -23.17 3.20
C LEU A 626 -13.42 -23.55 2.55
N VAL A 627 -13.43 -24.58 1.69
CA VAL A 627 -14.66 -25.07 1.05
C VAL A 627 -15.64 -25.55 2.10
N ALA A 628 -15.19 -26.35 3.07
CA ALA A 628 -16.04 -26.91 4.11
C ALA A 628 -16.75 -25.86 4.96
N MET A 629 -16.11 -24.72 5.23
CA MET A 629 -16.73 -23.62 5.96
C MET A 629 -17.94 -23.07 5.21
N CYS A 630 -17.80 -22.72 3.92
CA CYS A 630 -18.88 -22.08 3.17
C CYS A 630 -19.97 -23.07 2.71
N VAL A 631 -19.60 -24.28 2.22
CA VAL A 631 -20.59 -25.22 1.66
C VAL A 631 -21.52 -25.81 2.72
N ASN A 632 -21.04 -25.96 3.96
CA ASN A 632 -21.87 -26.42 5.07
C ASN A 632 -22.82 -25.31 5.58
N ASP A 633 -22.49 -24.03 5.41
CA ASP A 633 -23.36 -22.91 5.80
C ASP A 633 -24.55 -22.76 4.82
N ILE A 634 -24.31 -22.86 3.50
CA ILE A 634 -25.41 -22.88 2.52
C ILE A 634 -26.28 -24.15 2.67
N LEU A 635 -25.69 -25.28 3.09
CA LEU A 635 -26.41 -26.52 3.40
C LEU A 635 -27.41 -26.35 4.57
N ALA A 636 -27.20 -25.40 5.49
CA ALA A 636 -28.17 -25.06 6.54
C ALA A 636 -29.50 -24.52 6.01
N HIS A 637 -29.50 -23.99 4.79
CA HIS A 637 -30.70 -23.55 4.06
C HIS A 637 -31.33 -24.66 3.21
N GLY A 638 -30.76 -25.87 3.23
CA GLY A 638 -31.15 -26.99 2.36
C GLY A 638 -30.53 -26.95 0.97
N ALA A 639 -29.62 -26.01 0.70
CA ALA A 639 -29.03 -25.82 -0.63
C ALA A 639 -28.01 -26.91 -0.98
N GLU A 640 -28.09 -27.36 -2.22
CA GLU A 640 -27.02 -28.10 -2.86
C GLU A 640 -25.98 -27.10 -3.40
N PRO A 641 -24.69 -27.23 -3.04
CA PRO A 641 -23.62 -26.42 -3.61
C PRO A 641 -23.52 -26.63 -5.14
N LEU A 642 -23.53 -25.53 -5.89
CA LEU A 642 -23.40 -25.52 -7.35
C LEU A 642 -21.96 -25.20 -7.74
N PHE A 643 -21.44 -24.08 -7.24
CA PHE A 643 -20.11 -23.62 -7.56
C PHE A 643 -19.44 -22.88 -6.40
N PHE A 644 -18.14 -22.74 -6.50
CA PHE A 644 -17.26 -22.13 -5.50
C PHE A 644 -16.27 -21.19 -6.18
N LEU A 645 -16.05 -20.03 -5.56
CA LEU A 645 -15.00 -19.08 -5.90
C LEU A 645 -14.08 -18.90 -4.70
N ASP A 646 -12.78 -18.74 -4.92
CA ASP A 646 -11.80 -18.42 -3.88
C ASP A 646 -11.15 -17.04 -4.06
N TYR A 647 -10.62 -16.50 -2.97
CA TYR A 647 -9.82 -15.29 -2.93
C TYR A 647 -8.58 -15.60 -2.09
N PHE A 648 -7.45 -15.72 -2.77
CA PHE A 648 -6.13 -15.97 -2.20
C PHE A 648 -5.35 -14.65 -2.16
N ALA A 649 -5.11 -14.11 -0.97
CA ALA A 649 -4.33 -12.89 -0.80
C ALA A 649 -3.00 -13.19 -0.10
N THR A 650 -1.87 -12.69 -0.60
CA THR A 650 -0.54 -12.95 -0.02
C THR A 650 0.38 -11.73 -0.08
N GLY A 651 1.45 -11.69 0.72
CA GLY A 651 2.46 -10.64 0.63
C GLY A 651 3.44 -10.82 -0.54
N GLN A 652 3.65 -12.06 -0.97
CA GLN A 652 4.45 -12.45 -2.13
C GLN A 652 4.09 -13.90 -2.50
N LEU A 653 3.82 -14.17 -3.78
CA LEU A 653 3.31 -15.45 -4.26
C LEU A 653 4.41 -16.52 -4.36
N ASP A 654 4.40 -17.46 -3.42
CA ASP A 654 5.00 -18.78 -3.64
C ASP A 654 4.03 -19.66 -4.43
N VAL A 655 4.38 -19.94 -5.69
CA VAL A 655 3.59 -20.77 -6.61
C VAL A 655 3.34 -22.17 -6.05
N ASN A 656 4.25 -22.75 -5.27
CA ASN A 656 4.07 -24.09 -4.69
C ASN A 656 3.03 -24.06 -3.57
N VAL A 657 3.08 -23.03 -2.71
CA VAL A 657 2.09 -22.83 -1.64
C VAL A 657 0.71 -22.55 -2.24
N GLY A 658 0.63 -21.64 -3.21
CA GLY A 658 -0.60 -21.33 -3.94
C GLY A 658 -1.20 -22.57 -4.61
N THR A 659 -0.37 -23.36 -5.33
CA THR A 659 -0.81 -24.61 -5.97
C THR A 659 -1.35 -25.59 -4.93
N ALA A 660 -0.62 -25.83 -3.84
CA ALA A 660 -1.05 -26.76 -2.79
C ALA A 660 -2.37 -26.33 -2.11
N VAL A 661 -2.59 -25.02 -1.91
CA VAL A 661 -3.87 -24.52 -1.38
C VAL A 661 -5.00 -24.75 -2.37
N VAL A 662 -4.82 -24.39 -3.64
CA VAL A 662 -5.87 -24.54 -4.67
C VAL A 662 -6.17 -26.02 -4.97
N GLU A 663 -5.18 -26.91 -4.95
CA GLU A 663 -5.41 -28.37 -4.97
C GLU A 663 -6.33 -28.81 -3.82
N GLY A 664 -6.12 -28.25 -2.63
CA GLY A 664 -6.98 -28.46 -1.46
C GLY A 664 -8.40 -27.93 -1.65
N ILE A 665 -8.56 -26.76 -2.29
CA ILE A 665 -9.87 -26.17 -2.63
C ILE A 665 -10.58 -27.05 -3.65
N ALA A 666 -9.90 -27.43 -4.75
CA ALA A 666 -10.43 -28.33 -5.77
C ALA A 666 -10.86 -29.68 -5.17
N GLN A 667 -10.04 -30.28 -4.30
CA GLN A 667 -10.40 -31.48 -3.55
C GLN A 667 -11.64 -31.27 -2.66
N GLY A 668 -11.74 -30.12 -1.98
CA GLY A 668 -12.92 -29.72 -1.22
C GLY A 668 -14.17 -29.63 -2.09
N CYS A 669 -14.08 -28.99 -3.25
CA CYS A 669 -15.16 -28.84 -4.22
C CYS A 669 -15.65 -30.20 -4.75
N SER A 670 -14.73 -31.11 -5.13
CA SER A 670 -15.06 -32.49 -5.50
C SER A 670 -15.77 -33.26 -4.38
N LEU A 671 -15.35 -33.08 -3.11
CA LEU A 671 -15.99 -33.71 -1.95
C LEU A 671 -17.39 -33.11 -1.64
N ALA A 672 -17.60 -31.83 -1.97
CA ALA A 672 -18.88 -31.14 -1.84
C ALA A 672 -19.83 -31.39 -3.02
N GLY A 673 -19.31 -31.77 -4.18
CA GLY A 673 -20.09 -31.91 -5.42
C GLY A 673 -20.38 -30.57 -6.12
N CYS A 674 -19.57 -29.54 -5.88
CA CYS A 674 -19.62 -28.27 -6.62
C CYS A 674 -18.41 -28.10 -7.53
N ALA A 675 -18.53 -27.24 -8.53
CA ALA A 675 -17.40 -26.84 -9.36
C ALA A 675 -16.63 -25.68 -8.72
N LEU A 676 -15.30 -25.77 -8.71
CA LEU A 676 -14.42 -24.61 -8.59
C LEU A 676 -14.43 -23.92 -9.96
N VAL A 677 -14.97 -22.70 -10.02
CA VAL A 677 -15.26 -22.00 -11.29
C VAL A 677 -14.36 -20.79 -11.54
N GLY A 678 -13.46 -20.50 -10.61
CA GLY A 678 -12.52 -19.39 -10.68
C GLY A 678 -12.18 -18.89 -9.28
N GLY A 679 -11.29 -17.92 -9.23
CA GLY A 679 -10.86 -17.27 -8.00
C GLY A 679 -9.86 -16.16 -8.33
N GLU A 680 -9.61 -15.29 -7.38
CA GLU A 680 -8.66 -14.19 -7.51
C GLU A 680 -7.40 -14.50 -6.68
N THR A 681 -6.23 -14.36 -7.30
CA THR A 681 -4.93 -14.44 -6.60
C THR A 681 -4.32 -13.04 -6.56
N ALA A 682 -4.35 -12.41 -5.39
CA ALA A 682 -3.87 -11.04 -5.18
C ALA A 682 -2.58 -11.05 -4.34
N GLU A 683 -1.48 -10.55 -4.90
CA GLU A 683 -0.33 -10.15 -4.08
C GLU A 683 -0.55 -8.72 -3.60
N LEU A 684 -0.50 -8.52 -2.29
CA LEU A 684 -0.78 -7.27 -1.59
C LEU A 684 0.39 -6.96 -0.64
N PRO A 685 1.59 -6.70 -1.19
CA PRO A 685 2.77 -6.38 -0.39
C PRO A 685 2.52 -5.12 0.46
N GLY A 686 3.03 -5.14 1.69
CA GLY A 686 2.80 -4.08 2.68
C GLY A 686 1.51 -4.25 3.50
N LEU A 687 0.49 -4.93 2.97
CA LEU A 687 -0.65 -5.41 3.78
C LEU A 687 -0.33 -6.76 4.44
N TYR A 688 0.25 -7.68 3.68
CA TYR A 688 0.77 -8.95 4.16
C TYR A 688 2.32 -8.97 4.09
N GLN A 689 2.94 -9.74 4.98
CA GLN A 689 4.37 -10.00 4.96
C GLN A 689 4.71 -11.11 3.94
N PRO A 690 5.93 -11.16 3.38
CA PRO A 690 6.36 -12.29 2.55
C PRO A 690 6.18 -13.63 3.27
N GLY A 691 5.53 -14.59 2.61
CA GLY A 691 5.19 -15.90 3.18
C GLY A 691 3.91 -15.95 4.03
N ASP A 692 3.28 -14.81 4.34
CA ASP A 692 1.90 -14.77 4.87
C ASP A 692 0.88 -14.74 3.72
N TYR A 693 -0.26 -15.38 3.94
CA TYR A 693 -1.45 -15.28 3.08
C TYR A 693 -2.73 -15.41 3.93
N ASP A 694 -3.86 -15.00 3.35
CA ASP A 694 -5.20 -15.23 3.89
C ASP A 694 -6.14 -15.75 2.79
N LEU A 695 -7.23 -16.41 3.20
CA LEU A 695 -8.15 -17.11 2.31
C LEU A 695 -9.60 -16.76 2.64
N ALA A 696 -10.33 -16.25 1.64
CA ALA A 696 -11.79 -16.16 1.66
C ALA A 696 -12.41 -17.05 0.57
N GLY A 697 -13.55 -17.66 0.87
CA GLY A 697 -14.26 -18.55 -0.03
C GLY A 697 -15.70 -18.11 -0.21
N PHE A 698 -16.27 -18.38 -1.38
CA PHE A 698 -17.64 -18.00 -1.74
C PHE A 698 -18.34 -19.21 -2.37
N ALA A 699 -19.23 -19.84 -1.62
CA ALA A 699 -20.05 -20.93 -2.12
C ALA A 699 -21.41 -20.40 -2.58
N VAL A 700 -21.86 -20.82 -3.76
CA VAL A 700 -23.23 -20.60 -4.24
C VAL A 700 -23.91 -21.95 -4.41
N GLY A 701 -25.08 -22.10 -3.79
CA GLY A 701 -25.94 -23.26 -3.89
C GLY A 701 -27.35 -22.92 -4.36
N ALA A 702 -28.13 -23.94 -4.68
CA ALA A 702 -29.55 -23.81 -4.96
C ALA A 702 -30.39 -24.84 -4.20
N VAL A 703 -31.56 -24.40 -3.76
CA VAL A 703 -32.61 -25.20 -3.12
C VAL A 703 -33.94 -24.92 -3.82
N GLU A 704 -34.78 -25.94 -4.01
CA GLU A 704 -36.17 -25.69 -4.43
C GLU A 704 -36.90 -24.93 -3.33
N LYS A 705 -37.61 -23.85 -3.66
CA LYS A 705 -38.27 -22.95 -2.70
C LYS A 705 -39.11 -23.66 -1.63
N ALA A 706 -39.82 -24.73 -2.00
CA ALA A 706 -40.62 -25.55 -1.08
C ALA A 706 -39.80 -26.40 -0.08
N SER A 707 -38.49 -26.54 -0.30
CA SER A 707 -37.55 -27.32 0.52
C SER A 707 -36.61 -26.45 1.37
N LEU A 708 -36.83 -25.13 1.41
CA LEU A 708 -36.04 -24.20 2.22
C LEU A 708 -36.01 -24.62 3.70
N LEU A 709 -34.82 -24.50 4.29
CA LEU A 709 -34.55 -24.66 5.71
C LEU A 709 -34.01 -23.34 6.30
N PRO A 710 -34.05 -23.15 7.63
CA PRO A 710 -34.73 -23.98 8.63
C PRO A 710 -36.26 -23.77 8.66
N LYS A 711 -37.01 -24.85 8.89
CA LYS A 711 -38.46 -24.83 9.13
C LYS A 711 -38.76 -24.45 10.59
N VAL A 712 -38.37 -23.22 10.97
CA VAL A 712 -38.38 -22.72 12.36
C VAL A 712 -39.75 -22.85 13.04
N LYS A 713 -40.86 -22.75 12.28
CA LYS A 713 -42.23 -22.90 12.80
C LYS A 713 -42.60 -24.34 13.16
N ASP A 714 -41.93 -25.32 12.54
CA ASP A 714 -42.22 -26.74 12.69
C ASP A 714 -41.40 -27.38 13.82
N VAL A 715 -40.33 -26.70 14.29
CA VAL A 715 -39.50 -27.15 15.41
C VAL A 715 -40.28 -27.00 16.71
N ALA A 716 -40.51 -28.13 17.39
CA ALA A 716 -41.37 -28.24 18.57
C ALA A 716 -40.70 -29.04 19.69
N ALA A 717 -41.18 -28.87 20.92
CA ALA A 717 -40.76 -29.67 22.06
C ALA A 717 -40.94 -31.18 21.78
N GLY A 718 -39.95 -31.98 22.14
CA GLY A 718 -39.90 -33.42 21.83
C GLY A 718 -39.21 -33.76 20.51
N ASP A 719 -38.91 -32.80 19.63
CA ASP A 719 -37.99 -33.04 18.51
C ASP A 719 -36.60 -33.44 19.01
N VAL A 720 -35.91 -34.31 18.26
CA VAL A 720 -34.61 -34.85 18.67
C VAL A 720 -33.47 -34.17 17.93
N ILE A 721 -32.37 -33.93 18.66
CA ILE A 721 -31.15 -33.34 18.12
C ILE A 721 -30.18 -34.47 17.77
N MET A 722 -29.93 -34.65 16.49
CA MET A 722 -29.06 -35.68 15.93
C MET A 722 -27.71 -35.09 15.53
N LYS A 723 -26.63 -35.66 16.06
CA LYS A 723 -25.26 -35.40 15.62
C LYS A 723 -24.86 -36.38 14.52
N TYR A 724 -24.18 -35.90 13.49
CA TYR A 724 -23.52 -36.76 12.51
C TYR A 724 -22.27 -37.47 13.07
N LEU A 725 -22.06 -38.74 12.72
CA LEU A 725 -20.81 -39.47 12.98
C LEU A 725 -20.06 -39.73 11.67
N LEU A 726 -18.77 -39.35 11.62
CA LEU A 726 -17.85 -39.96 10.67
C LEU A 726 -17.37 -41.31 11.23
N ASN A 727 -17.63 -42.37 10.47
CA ASN A 727 -17.32 -43.79 10.73
C ASN A 727 -16.32 -44.09 11.85
N LEU A 728 -16.79 -44.88 12.82
CA LEU A 728 -15.97 -45.89 13.47
C LEU A 728 -15.67 -47.01 12.46
N ASN A 729 -14.51 -47.67 12.59
CA ASN A 729 -14.07 -48.71 11.66
C ASN A 729 -15.12 -49.82 11.49
N ILE A 730 -15.66 -49.99 10.28
CA ILE A 730 -16.27 -51.24 9.83
C ILE A 730 -15.23 -51.93 8.94
N LYS A 731 -14.86 -53.18 9.27
CA LYS A 731 -14.02 -54.00 8.42
C LYS A 731 -14.86 -54.50 7.24
N ASN A 732 -14.61 -53.97 6.04
CA ASN A 732 -14.94 -54.65 4.80
C ASN A 732 -13.63 -54.97 4.09
N GLU A 733 -13.42 -56.25 3.80
CA GLU A 733 -12.33 -56.74 2.96
C GLU A 733 -12.74 -56.63 1.47
N GLU A 734 -11.77 -56.73 0.55
CA GLU A 734 -11.97 -56.83 -0.92
C GLU A 734 -12.68 -55.62 -1.59
N ASN A 735 -12.00 -54.54 -2.00
CA ASN A 735 -11.21 -54.50 -3.23
C ASN A 735 -10.59 -53.09 -3.44
N GLY A 736 -9.43 -53.00 -4.12
CA GLY A 736 -9.12 -51.82 -4.96
C GLY A 736 -8.78 -50.47 -4.31
N GLY A 737 -7.81 -50.41 -3.40
CA GLY A 737 -6.82 -49.32 -3.45
C GLY A 737 -7.21 -47.87 -3.08
N PHE A 738 -7.78 -47.61 -1.90
CA PHE A 738 -7.59 -46.30 -1.21
C PHE A 738 -7.47 -46.49 0.31
N LYS A 739 -6.33 -46.09 0.92
CA LYS A 739 -6.11 -46.19 2.37
C LYS A 739 -6.82 -45.03 3.11
N THR A 740 -8.03 -45.27 3.59
CA THR A 740 -8.79 -44.32 4.41
C THR A 740 -8.13 -44.08 5.77
N ARG A 741 -7.38 -42.98 5.89
CA ARG A 741 -6.76 -42.54 7.15
C ARG A 741 -7.78 -41.83 8.07
N LYS A 742 -7.50 -41.94 9.37
CA LYS A 742 -8.32 -41.59 10.56
C LYS A 742 -9.03 -40.22 10.52
N THR A 743 -10.15 -40.18 11.24
CA THR A 743 -11.24 -39.18 11.29
C THR A 743 -10.87 -37.69 11.41
N PRO A 744 -11.52 -36.84 10.58
CA PRO A 744 -11.93 -35.44 10.73
C PRO A 744 -12.28 -34.81 12.09
N LYS A 745 -11.56 -33.86 12.75
CA LYS A 745 -11.98 -33.45 14.12
C LYS A 745 -11.92 -31.98 14.62
N HIS A 746 -11.25 -31.02 13.98
CA HIS A 746 -11.08 -29.67 14.58
C HIS A 746 -11.45 -28.51 13.65
N GLN A 747 -12.56 -27.82 13.95
CA GLN A 747 -12.98 -26.56 13.33
C GLN A 747 -12.52 -25.36 14.17
N LYS A 748 -12.13 -24.27 13.49
CA LYS A 748 -11.82 -22.92 14.00
C LYS A 748 -11.13 -22.86 15.38
N THR A 749 -9.83 -23.13 15.42
CA THR A 749 -8.97 -22.81 16.59
C THR A 749 -8.61 -21.31 16.60
N ARG A 750 -9.58 -20.45 16.93
CA ARG A 750 -9.38 -18.99 17.00
C ARG A 750 -8.47 -18.59 18.15
N ILE A 751 -7.52 -17.70 17.85
CA ILE A 751 -6.79 -16.77 18.75
C ILE A 751 -5.89 -17.41 19.83
N MET A 752 -6.37 -18.40 20.58
CA MET A 752 -5.74 -18.84 21.82
C MET A 752 -4.36 -19.48 21.66
N LEU A 753 -4.12 -20.17 20.53
CA LEU A 753 -2.81 -20.72 20.20
C LEU A 753 -1.72 -19.64 20.06
N SER A 754 -2.07 -18.41 19.65
CA SER A 754 -1.08 -17.34 19.57
C SER A 754 -0.64 -16.85 20.95
N SER A 755 -1.51 -16.92 21.98
CA SER A 755 -1.15 -16.64 23.37
C SER A 755 -0.34 -17.81 23.98
N ILE A 756 -0.83 -19.04 23.83
CA ILE A 756 -0.17 -20.27 24.33
C ILE A 756 1.26 -20.42 23.74
N LEU A 757 1.43 -20.12 22.44
CA LEU A 757 2.75 -20.18 21.79
C LEU A 757 3.66 -19.00 22.16
N LYS A 758 3.12 -17.81 22.48
CA LYS A 758 3.91 -16.68 22.97
C LYS A 758 4.49 -16.96 24.37
N GLU A 759 3.71 -17.55 25.28
CA GLU A 759 4.23 -17.94 26.60
C GLU A 759 5.31 -19.03 26.50
N HIS A 760 5.17 -19.99 25.58
CA HIS A 760 6.22 -21.00 25.36
C HIS A 760 7.52 -20.43 24.76
N GLN A 761 7.46 -19.48 23.83
CA GLN A 761 8.66 -18.87 23.25
C GLN A 761 9.48 -18.06 24.27
N SER A 762 8.83 -17.43 25.25
CA SER A 762 9.52 -16.67 26.30
C SER A 762 10.42 -17.53 27.23
N LYS A 763 10.28 -18.87 27.20
CA LYS A 763 11.03 -19.81 28.05
C LYS A 763 12.06 -20.69 27.31
N GLN A 764 12.19 -20.57 25.98
CA GLN A 764 13.13 -21.38 25.18
C GLN A 764 14.24 -20.57 24.48
N VAL A 765 14.60 -19.39 25.01
CA VAL A 765 15.65 -18.51 24.43
C VAL A 765 17.07 -19.12 24.48
N HIS A 766 17.25 -20.33 25.02
CA HIS A 766 18.53 -21.04 25.11
C HIS A 766 18.52 -22.45 24.50
N ARG A 767 18.18 -22.56 23.20
CA ARG A 767 18.80 -23.54 22.29
C ARG A 767 18.58 -23.13 20.83
N LYS A 768 19.69 -22.99 20.10
CA LYS A 768 19.72 -22.69 18.66
C LYS A 768 19.31 -23.92 17.83
N GLU A 769 18.76 -23.62 16.64
CA GLU A 769 18.95 -24.35 15.39
C GLU A 769 18.79 -25.89 15.41
N GLU A 770 17.60 -26.36 15.04
CA GLU A 770 17.49 -27.56 14.19
C GLU A 770 16.28 -27.41 13.25
N GLN A 771 16.55 -27.32 11.94
CA GLN A 771 15.51 -27.33 10.90
C GLN A 771 15.17 -28.78 10.54
N GLY A 772 13.87 -29.09 10.43
CA GLY A 772 13.38 -30.33 9.82
C GLY A 772 12.93 -31.43 10.79
N ALA A 773 11.83 -32.10 10.42
CA ALA A 773 11.31 -33.39 10.91
C ALA A 773 10.97 -33.60 12.41
N ASN A 774 11.62 -32.93 13.37
CA ASN A 774 11.52 -33.25 14.81
C ASN A 774 10.52 -32.38 15.62
N SER A 775 9.37 -32.03 15.03
CA SER A 775 8.28 -31.42 15.82
C SER A 775 7.77 -32.39 16.91
N PRO A 776 7.42 -31.93 18.12
CA PRO A 776 6.90 -32.81 19.18
C PRO A 776 5.68 -33.61 18.71
N LYS A 777 5.79 -34.94 18.76
CA LYS A 777 4.68 -35.85 18.45
C LYS A 777 3.53 -35.58 19.42
N SER A 778 2.33 -35.43 18.89
CA SER A 778 1.11 -35.34 19.69
C SER A 778 0.97 -36.61 20.54
N ARG A 779 0.79 -36.43 21.85
CA ARG A 779 0.48 -37.51 22.77
C ARG A 779 -1.04 -37.82 22.84
N PHE A 780 -1.86 -37.12 22.05
CA PHE A 780 -3.33 -37.30 22.06
C PHE A 780 -3.83 -38.37 21.09
N SER A 781 -3.09 -38.65 20.02
CA SER A 781 -3.41 -39.73 19.08
C SER A 781 -2.15 -40.27 18.37
N THR A 782 -2.28 -41.42 17.70
CA THR A 782 -1.14 -42.23 17.22
C THR A 782 -0.26 -41.52 16.20
N GLY A 783 0.91 -41.05 16.61
CA GLY A 783 2.09 -40.84 15.76
C GLY A 783 2.13 -39.57 14.91
N LYS A 784 1.12 -38.69 14.99
CA LYS A 784 1.11 -37.37 14.34
C LYS A 784 1.85 -36.31 15.15
N SER A 785 2.25 -35.21 14.52
CA SER A 785 2.62 -33.97 15.23
C SER A 785 1.39 -33.21 15.75
N PHE A 786 1.61 -32.27 16.66
CA PHE A 786 0.55 -31.38 17.12
C PHE A 786 -0.01 -30.48 16.00
N GLY A 787 0.84 -30.09 15.03
CA GLY A 787 0.44 -29.35 13.83
C GLY A 787 -0.48 -30.16 12.92
N GLU A 788 -0.11 -31.40 12.58
CA GLU A 788 -0.94 -32.34 11.80
C GLU A 788 -2.26 -32.71 12.52
N GLU A 789 -2.24 -32.65 13.85
CA GLU A 789 -3.36 -32.61 14.81
C GLU A 789 -4.44 -31.58 14.42
N LEU A 790 -4.02 -30.32 14.51
CA LEU A 790 -4.86 -29.13 14.38
C LEU A 790 -5.18 -28.78 12.93
N LEU A 791 -4.30 -29.12 11.99
CA LEU A 791 -4.50 -28.97 10.55
C LEU A 791 -5.29 -30.12 9.93
N THR A 792 -5.81 -31.07 10.72
CA THR A 792 -6.70 -32.07 10.12
C THR A 792 -8.01 -31.41 9.65
N PRO A 793 -8.45 -31.64 8.39
CA PRO A 793 -9.52 -30.85 7.75
C PRO A 793 -10.85 -30.83 8.49
N THR A 794 -11.65 -29.80 8.21
CA THR A 794 -13.09 -29.77 8.52
C THR A 794 -13.84 -30.79 7.67
N SER A 795 -14.90 -31.37 8.23
CA SER A 795 -15.75 -32.33 7.50
C SER A 795 -16.76 -31.61 6.61
N ILE A 796 -16.81 -32.01 5.33
CA ILE A 796 -17.83 -31.58 4.37
C ILE A 796 -19.03 -32.53 4.49
N TYR A 797 -20.21 -32.00 4.83
CA TYR A 797 -21.38 -32.83 5.14
C TYR A 797 -22.31 -33.08 3.95
N VAL A 798 -22.11 -32.38 2.84
CA VAL A 798 -23.03 -32.27 1.69
C VAL A 798 -23.51 -33.65 1.20
N SER A 799 -22.61 -34.50 0.72
CA SER A 799 -22.93 -35.81 0.13
C SER A 799 -23.65 -36.79 1.08
N ARG A 800 -23.57 -36.56 2.40
CA ARG A 800 -24.17 -37.41 3.44
C ARG A 800 -25.48 -36.86 3.98
N VAL A 801 -25.58 -35.54 4.11
CA VAL A 801 -26.72 -34.87 4.74
C VAL A 801 -27.77 -34.40 3.73
N LEU A 802 -27.34 -33.87 2.57
CA LEU A 802 -28.23 -33.33 1.53
C LEU A 802 -29.35 -34.31 1.10
N PRO A 803 -29.12 -35.64 0.96
CA PRO A 803 -30.20 -36.57 0.64
C PRO A 803 -31.31 -36.61 1.70
N SER A 804 -30.97 -36.44 2.98
CA SER A 804 -31.94 -36.39 4.08
C SER A 804 -32.69 -35.05 4.14
N LEU A 805 -32.04 -33.95 3.73
CA LEU A 805 -32.68 -32.63 3.60
C LEU A 805 -33.70 -32.64 2.46
N LYS A 806 -33.28 -33.10 1.26
CA LYS A 806 -34.16 -33.22 0.07
C LYS A 806 -35.34 -34.18 0.27
N ALA A 807 -35.19 -35.18 1.15
CA ALA A 807 -36.31 -36.05 1.53
C ALA A 807 -37.37 -35.38 2.42
N GLY A 808 -37.19 -34.12 2.84
CA GLY A 808 -38.15 -33.37 3.64
C GLY A 808 -38.29 -33.83 5.11
N ARG A 809 -37.44 -34.76 5.56
CA ARG A 809 -37.51 -35.41 6.89
C ARG A 809 -36.82 -34.62 8.01
N VAL A 810 -36.06 -33.59 7.64
CA VAL A 810 -35.29 -32.73 8.54
C VAL A 810 -35.98 -31.37 8.66
N LYS A 811 -36.13 -30.88 9.90
CA LYS A 811 -36.73 -29.57 10.20
C LYS A 811 -35.70 -28.45 10.18
N ALA A 812 -34.48 -28.74 10.61
CA ALA A 812 -33.35 -27.80 10.57
C ALA A 812 -32.00 -28.52 10.54
N PHE A 813 -30.99 -27.85 9.98
CA PHE A 813 -29.57 -28.22 10.08
C PHE A 813 -28.80 -27.00 10.60
N ALA A 814 -27.96 -27.17 11.61
CA ALA A 814 -27.05 -26.13 12.08
C ALA A 814 -25.60 -26.62 11.95
N HIS A 815 -24.80 -25.87 11.20
CA HIS A 815 -23.35 -26.01 11.14
C HIS A 815 -22.74 -25.36 12.40
N ILE A 816 -21.81 -26.05 13.07
CA ILE A 816 -21.26 -25.61 14.36
C ILE A 816 -19.82 -25.13 14.14
N THR A 817 -19.65 -23.81 14.14
CA THR A 817 -18.39 -23.15 13.75
C THR A 817 -17.92 -22.18 14.85
N GLY A 818 -17.57 -20.94 14.52
CA GLY A 818 -17.37 -19.87 15.51
C GLY A 818 -18.72 -19.54 16.17
N GLY A 819 -18.73 -19.29 17.47
CA GLY A 819 -19.97 -19.26 18.26
C GLY A 819 -20.40 -20.63 18.80
N GLY A 820 -19.66 -21.69 18.46
CA GLY A 820 -19.73 -22.99 19.14
C GLY A 820 -21.14 -23.57 19.16
N LEU A 821 -21.47 -24.31 20.21
CA LEU A 821 -22.79 -24.92 20.39
C LEU A 821 -23.86 -23.91 20.80
N VAL A 822 -23.51 -22.94 21.66
CA VAL A 822 -24.48 -22.02 22.27
C VAL A 822 -24.95 -20.89 21.36
N GLU A 823 -24.15 -20.44 20.37
CA GLU A 823 -24.58 -19.39 19.42
C GLU A 823 -25.05 -19.92 18.06
N ASN A 824 -24.62 -21.13 17.63
CA ASN A 824 -25.01 -21.66 16.32
C ASN A 824 -26.34 -22.43 16.34
N ILE A 825 -26.62 -23.24 17.37
CA ILE A 825 -27.88 -23.99 17.45
C ILE A 825 -29.10 -23.04 17.51
N PRO A 826 -29.10 -21.92 18.27
CA PRO A 826 -30.25 -21.01 18.30
C PRO A 826 -30.60 -20.35 16.95
N ARG A 827 -29.67 -20.27 16.00
CA ARG A 827 -29.92 -19.68 14.66
C ARG A 827 -31.00 -20.41 13.87
N VAL A 828 -31.28 -21.67 14.23
CA VAL A 828 -32.32 -22.50 13.58
C VAL A 828 -33.52 -22.80 14.49
N LEU A 829 -33.60 -22.14 15.65
CA LEU A 829 -34.69 -22.30 16.62
C LEU A 829 -35.63 -21.08 16.62
N SER A 830 -36.87 -21.29 17.07
CA SER A 830 -37.76 -20.19 17.41
C SER A 830 -37.47 -19.70 18.84
N LYS A 831 -37.86 -18.46 19.18
CA LYS A 831 -37.75 -17.95 20.56
C LYS A 831 -38.56 -18.75 21.60
N LYS A 832 -39.49 -19.62 21.17
CA LYS A 832 -40.39 -20.40 22.04
C LYS A 832 -39.79 -21.73 22.53
N VAL A 833 -38.64 -22.14 22.00
CA VAL A 833 -38.00 -23.43 22.31
C VAL A 833 -36.54 -23.26 22.67
N LYS A 834 -36.04 -24.19 23.48
CA LYS A 834 -34.61 -24.36 23.81
C LYS A 834 -34.18 -25.78 23.46
N VAL A 835 -32.88 -26.01 23.46
CA VAL A 835 -32.29 -27.34 23.28
C VAL A 835 -31.60 -27.76 24.56
N ARG A 836 -31.79 -29.02 24.95
CA ARG A 836 -31.00 -29.67 26.01
C ARG A 836 -30.13 -30.76 25.41
N LEU A 837 -28.82 -30.52 25.44
CA LEU A 837 -27.80 -31.46 25.02
C LEU A 837 -27.47 -32.45 26.16
N ASN A 838 -27.02 -33.65 25.80
CA ASN A 838 -26.52 -34.66 26.72
C ASN A 838 -25.03 -34.88 26.44
N ALA A 839 -24.14 -34.25 27.20
CA ALA A 839 -22.70 -34.34 26.97
C ALA A 839 -22.12 -35.76 27.16
N LYS A 840 -22.88 -36.69 27.76
CA LYS A 840 -22.51 -38.11 27.84
C LYS A 840 -22.73 -38.85 26.51
N ALA A 841 -23.50 -38.29 25.57
CA ALA A 841 -23.84 -38.92 24.29
C ALA A 841 -22.74 -38.82 23.22
N TRP A 842 -21.69 -38.03 23.42
CA TRP A 842 -20.54 -38.00 22.51
C TRP A 842 -19.20 -37.91 23.25
N LYS A 843 -18.12 -38.34 22.57
CA LYS A 843 -16.76 -38.19 23.08
C LYS A 843 -16.21 -36.81 22.71
N ILE A 844 -16.05 -35.93 23.71
CA ILE A 844 -15.18 -34.75 23.59
C ILE A 844 -13.74 -35.24 23.36
N GLN A 845 -13.00 -34.59 22.46
CA GLN A 845 -11.64 -35.02 22.11
C GLN A 845 -10.61 -34.47 23.09
N PRO A 846 -9.50 -35.19 23.37
CA PRO A 846 -8.49 -34.77 24.35
C PRO A 846 -7.94 -33.37 24.10
N VAL A 847 -7.75 -32.95 22.85
CA VAL A 847 -7.23 -31.62 22.52
C VAL A 847 -8.17 -30.47 22.96
N PHE A 848 -9.49 -30.67 23.08
CA PHE A 848 -10.37 -29.65 23.66
C PHE A 848 -10.17 -29.52 25.18
N GLY A 849 -9.91 -30.64 25.87
CA GLY A 849 -9.50 -30.63 27.27
C GLY A 849 -8.13 -29.96 27.48
N TRP A 850 -7.19 -30.20 26.57
CA TRP A 850 -5.89 -29.53 26.54
C TRP A 850 -6.01 -28.02 26.24
N LEU A 851 -6.84 -27.61 25.27
CA LEU A 851 -7.11 -26.20 24.96
C LEU A 851 -7.73 -25.47 26.16
N ALA A 852 -8.72 -26.08 26.83
CA ALA A 852 -9.30 -25.54 28.04
C ALA A 852 -8.26 -25.41 29.17
N ALA A 853 -7.44 -26.45 29.37
CA ALA A 853 -6.38 -26.49 30.38
C ALA A 853 -5.24 -25.49 30.13
N MET A 854 -4.89 -25.22 28.87
CA MET A 854 -3.73 -24.40 28.50
C MET A 854 -4.06 -22.95 28.19
N GLY A 855 -5.27 -22.68 27.66
CA GLY A 855 -5.75 -21.33 27.44
C GLY A 855 -6.53 -20.74 28.61
N GLY A 856 -6.99 -21.59 29.55
CA GLY A 856 -7.74 -21.16 30.73
C GLY A 856 -9.20 -20.86 30.45
N VAL A 857 -9.72 -21.43 29.37
CA VAL A 857 -11.10 -21.27 28.92
C VAL A 857 -12.07 -21.79 30.00
N SER A 858 -13.11 -21.01 30.30
CA SER A 858 -14.23 -21.49 31.11
C SER A 858 -15.07 -22.52 30.35
N GLU A 859 -15.91 -23.27 31.03
CA GLU A 859 -16.78 -24.26 30.36
C GLU A 859 -17.77 -23.60 29.39
N GLY A 860 -18.42 -22.51 29.81
CA GLY A 860 -19.28 -21.71 28.93
C GLY A 860 -18.52 -21.14 27.73
N GLU A 861 -17.31 -20.62 27.92
CA GLU A 861 -16.50 -20.09 26.82
C GLU A 861 -15.98 -21.22 25.90
N MET A 862 -15.77 -22.44 26.40
CA MET A 862 -15.46 -23.61 25.56
C MET A 862 -16.64 -23.95 24.65
N LEU A 863 -17.86 -23.97 25.20
CA LEU A 863 -19.10 -24.25 24.45
C LEU A 863 -19.48 -23.10 23.50
N ARG A 864 -19.01 -21.88 23.76
CA ARG A 864 -19.20 -20.68 22.94
C ARG A 864 -18.16 -20.50 21.85
N THR A 865 -16.89 -20.81 22.09
CA THR A 865 -15.84 -20.63 21.08
C THR A 865 -15.61 -21.88 20.23
N PHE A 866 -15.82 -23.08 20.76
CA PHE A 866 -15.48 -24.33 20.08
C PHE A 866 -16.68 -25.25 19.83
N ASN A 867 -16.55 -26.11 18.83
CA ASN A 867 -17.56 -27.11 18.48
C ASN A 867 -17.62 -28.30 19.46
N CYS A 868 -16.65 -28.42 20.37
CA CYS A 868 -16.50 -29.50 21.37
C CYS A 868 -16.68 -30.94 20.82
N GLY A 869 -16.34 -31.14 19.55
CA GLY A 869 -16.45 -32.40 18.82
C GLY A 869 -17.80 -32.64 18.12
N ILE A 870 -18.71 -31.67 18.07
CA ILE A 870 -19.95 -31.67 17.28
C ILE A 870 -19.82 -30.61 16.18
N GLY A 871 -19.50 -31.01 14.94
CA GLY A 871 -19.36 -30.04 13.84
C GLY A 871 -20.67 -29.66 13.13
N ALA A 872 -21.75 -30.44 13.32
CA ALA A 872 -23.08 -30.14 12.82
C ALA A 872 -24.16 -30.88 13.63
N VAL A 873 -25.38 -30.33 13.66
CA VAL A 873 -26.58 -30.97 14.22
C VAL A 873 -27.77 -30.89 13.26
N LEU A 874 -28.64 -31.90 13.35
CA LEU A 874 -29.89 -32.05 12.63
C LEU A 874 -31.05 -32.05 13.63
N ILE A 875 -32.11 -31.31 13.36
CA ILE A 875 -33.36 -31.34 14.15
C ILE A 875 -34.40 -32.13 13.36
N VAL A 876 -34.92 -33.20 13.95
CA VAL A 876 -35.88 -34.11 13.32
C VAL A 876 -37.00 -34.47 14.29
N SER A 877 -38.19 -34.81 13.77
CA SER A 877 -39.26 -35.36 14.60
C SER A 877 -38.90 -36.78 15.05
N PRO A 878 -39.40 -37.26 16.21
CA PRO A 878 -39.20 -38.64 16.66
C PRO A 878 -39.60 -39.69 15.62
N GLN A 879 -40.68 -39.43 14.87
CA GLN A 879 -41.16 -40.28 13.77
C GLN A 879 -40.13 -40.46 12.64
N HIS A 880 -39.32 -39.44 12.37
CA HIS A 880 -38.27 -39.48 11.35
C HIS A 880 -36.90 -39.88 11.89
N GLN A 881 -36.73 -40.00 13.22
CA GLN A 881 -35.45 -40.26 13.88
C GLN A 881 -34.74 -41.48 13.30
N HIS A 882 -35.38 -42.66 13.27
CA HIS A 882 -34.77 -43.89 12.79
C HIS A 882 -34.36 -43.82 11.31
N ILE A 883 -35.17 -43.18 10.47
CA ILE A 883 -34.89 -43.04 9.03
C ILE A 883 -33.69 -42.11 8.82
N VAL A 884 -33.69 -40.92 9.42
CA VAL A 884 -32.56 -39.99 9.30
C VAL A 884 -31.30 -40.59 9.95
N GLN A 885 -31.44 -41.27 11.09
CA GLN A 885 -30.34 -41.98 11.76
C GLN A 885 -29.69 -43.03 10.85
N SER A 886 -30.47 -43.79 10.07
CA SER A 886 -29.91 -44.75 9.10
C SER A 886 -29.23 -44.07 7.91
N MET A 887 -29.82 -43.00 7.37
CA MET A 887 -29.27 -42.25 6.23
C MET A 887 -27.96 -41.52 6.58
N VAL A 888 -27.87 -40.94 7.77
CA VAL A 888 -26.70 -40.13 8.21
C VAL A 888 -25.84 -40.82 9.28
N GLN A 889 -26.11 -42.08 9.64
CA GLN A 889 -25.38 -42.81 10.69
C GLN A 889 -25.24 -42.03 12.03
N GLY A 890 -26.26 -41.24 12.38
CA GLY A 890 -26.18 -40.27 13.48
C GLY A 890 -26.35 -40.87 14.88
N ILE A 891 -26.02 -40.07 15.90
CA ILE A 891 -26.38 -40.31 17.30
C ILE A 891 -27.25 -39.16 17.81
N GLN A 892 -28.29 -39.48 18.59
CA GLN A 892 -29.05 -38.48 19.33
C GLN A 892 -28.18 -37.89 20.44
N VAL A 893 -27.95 -36.57 20.40
CA VAL A 893 -27.15 -35.82 21.38
C VAL A 893 -27.98 -34.85 22.23
N GLY A 894 -29.28 -34.73 21.97
CA GLY A 894 -30.17 -33.87 22.75
C GLY A 894 -31.62 -33.95 22.31
N VAL A 895 -32.43 -33.09 22.92
CA VAL A 895 -33.85 -32.88 22.60
C VAL A 895 -34.20 -31.40 22.60
N VAL A 896 -35.26 -31.03 21.89
CA VAL A 896 -35.90 -29.71 21.93
C VAL A 896 -36.91 -29.69 23.08
N GLU A 897 -36.92 -28.61 23.85
CA GLU A 897 -37.78 -28.40 25.01
C GLU A 897 -38.49 -27.04 24.91
N PRO A 898 -39.62 -26.83 25.64
CA PRO A 898 -40.21 -25.51 25.77
C PRO A 898 -39.21 -24.53 26.40
N ARG A 899 -39.21 -23.28 25.96
CA ARG A 899 -38.46 -22.19 26.61
C ARG A 899 -39.39 -21.40 27.53
N GLU A 900 -38.98 -21.23 28.78
CA GLU A 900 -39.62 -20.36 29.76
C GLU A 900 -39.12 -18.92 29.61
N TRP A 901 -39.90 -17.95 30.12
CA TRP A 901 -39.63 -16.52 29.91
C TRP A 901 -38.34 -16.03 30.59
N ASN A 902 -37.86 -16.77 31.58
CA ASN A 902 -36.65 -16.52 32.38
C ASN A 902 -35.43 -17.35 31.95
N ASP A 903 -35.54 -18.19 30.90
CA ASP A 903 -34.38 -18.92 30.36
C ASP A 903 -33.42 -17.95 29.66
N GLU A 904 -32.30 -17.60 30.30
CA GLU A 904 -31.26 -16.73 29.73
C GLU A 904 -30.69 -17.34 28.43
N GLU A 905 -30.45 -18.65 28.39
CA GLU A 905 -29.84 -19.37 27.27
C GLU A 905 -30.84 -20.28 26.52
N GLN A 906 -30.70 -20.38 25.18
CA GLN A 906 -31.48 -21.33 24.36
C GLN A 906 -30.82 -22.71 24.21
N VAL A 907 -29.63 -22.92 24.78
CA VAL A 907 -28.92 -24.20 24.75
C VAL A 907 -28.46 -24.51 26.16
N SER A 908 -28.97 -25.59 26.75
CA SER A 908 -28.49 -26.14 28.02
C SER A 908 -27.83 -27.51 27.79
N HIS A 909 -27.08 -28.00 28.77
CA HIS A 909 -26.51 -29.35 28.72
C HIS A 909 -26.68 -30.10 30.04
N GLN A 910 -26.77 -31.43 29.95
CA GLN A 910 -26.76 -32.35 31.07
C GLN A 910 -25.60 -33.33 31.00
N GLY A 911 -24.97 -33.55 32.15
CA GLY A 911 -23.77 -34.38 32.29
C GLY A 911 -22.48 -33.63 31.94
N GLN A 912 -21.37 -34.09 32.54
CA GLN A 912 -20.05 -33.45 32.53
C GLN A 912 -20.06 -31.98 33.00
N GLY A 913 -20.13 -31.74 34.31
CA GLY A 913 -19.50 -30.53 34.88
C GLY A 913 -18.11 -30.92 35.38
N LEU A 914 -17.09 -30.86 34.52
CA LEU A 914 -15.85 -31.60 34.76
C LEU A 914 -14.59 -31.16 33.97
N LEU A 915 -13.72 -30.42 34.67
CA LEU A 915 -12.29 -30.30 34.38
C LEU A 915 -11.46 -30.73 35.62
N PHE A 916 -11.67 -31.96 36.08
CA PHE A 916 -10.78 -32.62 37.05
C PHE A 916 -9.70 -33.39 36.29
N PHE A 917 -8.43 -33.10 36.56
CA PHE A 917 -7.29 -33.74 35.91
C PHE A 917 -6.64 -34.75 36.85
N SER A 918 -6.34 -35.94 36.33
CA SER A 918 -5.45 -36.91 36.97
C SER A 918 -4.20 -37.10 36.11
N PHE A 919 -3.04 -37.16 36.76
CA PHE A 919 -1.73 -37.35 36.11
C PHE A 919 -1.15 -38.69 36.54
N ARG A 920 -0.48 -39.38 35.61
CA ARG A 920 0.23 -40.64 35.87
C ARG A 920 1.71 -40.45 35.52
N VAL A 921 2.58 -40.64 36.51
CA VAL A 921 4.03 -40.43 36.41
C VAL A 921 4.74 -41.70 36.84
N ASN A 922 5.56 -42.28 35.95
CA ASN A 922 6.40 -43.46 36.21
C ASN A 922 5.71 -44.60 36.99
N GLN A 923 4.52 -45.01 36.53
CA GLN A 923 3.64 -46.01 37.16
C GLN A 923 2.98 -45.64 38.51
N HIS A 924 3.41 -44.57 39.19
CA HIS A 924 2.79 -44.09 40.42
C HIS A 924 1.60 -43.16 40.14
N VAL A 925 0.56 -43.27 40.98
CA VAL A 925 -0.62 -42.40 40.96
C VAL A 925 -0.47 -41.35 42.05
N LEU A 926 -0.31 -40.09 41.66
CA LEU A 926 -0.23 -38.95 42.58
C LEU A 926 -1.56 -38.17 42.52
N GLY A 927 -2.17 -37.95 43.69
CA GLY A 927 -3.41 -37.18 43.80
C GLY A 927 -3.10 -35.70 44.02
N ILE A 928 -3.56 -34.84 43.11
CA ILE A 928 -3.28 -33.40 43.15
C ILE A 928 -4.58 -32.64 43.40
N LEU A 929 -4.64 -31.92 44.53
CA LEU A 929 -5.77 -31.11 44.92
C LEU A 929 -5.50 -29.63 44.70
N GLY A 930 -6.18 -29.04 43.72
CA GLY A 930 -6.17 -27.59 43.51
C GLY A 930 -7.32 -26.90 44.25
N SER A 931 -7.07 -26.39 45.46
CA SER A 931 -8.00 -25.48 46.12
C SER A 931 -7.92 -24.06 45.54
N GLY A 932 -9.07 -23.39 45.35
CA GLY A 932 -9.16 -21.93 45.23
C GLY A 932 -8.49 -21.25 44.02
N LYS A 933 -9.28 -20.54 43.20
CA LYS A 933 -8.80 -19.64 42.11
C LYS A 933 -7.81 -20.25 41.07
N ARG A 934 -7.75 -21.58 40.88
CA ARG A 934 -7.05 -22.30 39.77
C ARG A 934 -5.56 -21.95 39.54
N SER A 935 -4.94 -21.19 40.45
CA SER A 935 -3.67 -20.49 40.22
C SER A 935 -2.45 -21.42 40.20
N ASN A 936 -2.51 -22.50 40.98
CA ASN A 936 -1.34 -23.35 41.22
C ASN A 936 -1.23 -24.47 40.18
N PHE A 937 -2.36 -24.81 39.54
CA PHE A 937 -2.42 -25.66 38.35
C PHE A 937 -1.61 -25.07 37.17
N TRP A 938 -1.59 -23.74 37.00
CA TRP A 938 -0.79 -23.06 35.97
C TRP A 938 0.72 -23.27 36.16
N SER A 939 1.22 -23.26 37.40
CA SER A 939 2.64 -23.48 37.69
C SER A 939 3.10 -24.89 37.32
N MET A 940 2.24 -25.88 37.49
CA MET A 940 2.52 -27.28 37.15
C MET A 940 2.71 -27.51 35.65
N ILE A 941 1.86 -26.89 34.81
CA ILE A 941 1.98 -27.07 33.35
C ILE A 941 3.17 -26.30 32.79
N GLY A 942 3.78 -25.39 33.55
CA GLY A 942 5.07 -24.77 33.20
C GLY A 942 6.30 -25.63 33.48
N CYS A 943 6.16 -26.80 34.10
CA CYS A 943 7.28 -27.63 34.56
C CYS A 943 7.65 -28.74 33.55
N GLU A 944 8.90 -28.76 33.11
CA GLU A 944 9.42 -29.70 32.10
C GLU A 944 9.31 -31.18 32.54
N LEU A 945 9.27 -31.44 33.86
CA LEU A 945 9.06 -32.77 34.42
C LEU A 945 7.67 -33.33 34.08
N VAL A 946 6.62 -32.50 34.16
CA VAL A 946 5.24 -32.91 33.82
C VAL A 946 5.13 -33.24 32.34
N TYR A 947 5.83 -32.50 31.47
CA TYR A 947 5.90 -32.82 30.04
C TYR A 947 6.75 -34.06 29.72
N SER A 948 7.85 -34.30 30.45
CA SER A 948 8.73 -35.43 30.16
C SER A 948 8.16 -36.78 30.64
N THR A 949 7.49 -36.85 31.80
CA THR A 949 7.06 -38.13 32.39
C THR A 949 5.56 -38.47 32.28
N CYS A 950 4.67 -37.54 31.91
CA CYS A 950 3.24 -37.85 31.78
C CYS A 950 2.94 -38.77 30.58
N THR A 951 2.43 -39.97 30.88
CA THR A 951 1.96 -40.95 29.87
C THR A 951 0.46 -40.87 29.60
N GLU A 952 -0.35 -40.48 30.60
CA GLU A 952 -1.80 -40.34 30.49
C GLU A 952 -2.27 -39.10 31.29
N ALA A 953 -3.10 -38.26 30.66
CA ALA A 953 -3.87 -37.22 31.33
C ALA A 953 -5.36 -37.53 31.15
N VAL A 954 -6.02 -38.03 32.20
CA VAL A 954 -7.44 -38.43 32.11
C VAL A 954 -8.30 -37.45 32.89
N ALA A 955 -9.21 -36.79 32.17
CA ALA A 955 -10.31 -36.07 32.78
C ALA A 955 -11.33 -37.08 33.32
N MET A 956 -11.39 -37.23 34.65
CA MET A 956 -12.27 -38.20 35.32
C MET A 956 -13.27 -37.53 36.24
N ASP A 957 -14.54 -37.88 36.03
CA ASP A 957 -15.64 -37.64 36.97
C ASP A 957 -15.35 -38.27 38.32
N THR A 958 -15.70 -37.59 39.42
CA THR A 958 -15.78 -38.13 40.78
C THR A 958 -16.37 -39.56 40.77
N ALA A 959 -17.49 -39.75 40.08
CA ALA A 959 -18.22 -41.02 39.96
C ALA A 959 -17.59 -42.03 38.97
N ARG A 960 -16.61 -41.61 38.17
CA ARG A 960 -15.83 -42.47 37.26
C ARG A 960 -14.50 -42.86 37.88
N TRP A 961 -13.87 -41.97 38.64
CA TRP A 961 -12.69 -42.21 39.46
C TRP A 961 -13.00 -43.21 40.59
N GLN A 962 -14.10 -43.02 41.33
CA GLN A 962 -14.59 -44.00 42.32
C GLN A 962 -14.75 -45.41 41.73
N ARG A 963 -15.30 -45.52 40.51
CA ARG A 963 -15.46 -46.80 39.79
C ARG A 963 -14.13 -47.36 39.28
N TYR A 964 -13.21 -46.52 38.81
CA TYR A 964 -11.91 -46.94 38.27
C TYR A 964 -10.96 -47.44 39.37
N HIS A 965 -11.12 -46.97 40.61
CA HIS A 965 -10.33 -47.38 41.77
C HIS A 965 -11.07 -48.31 42.76
N HIS A 966 -12.22 -48.88 42.34
CA HIS A 966 -13.02 -49.83 43.13
C HIS A 966 -13.33 -49.35 44.57
N ILE A 967 -13.76 -48.10 44.73
CA ILE A 967 -14.13 -47.53 46.03
C ILE A 967 -15.64 -47.74 46.26
N PRO A 968 -16.07 -48.54 47.25
CA PRO A 968 -17.48 -48.70 47.58
C PRO A 968 -17.98 -47.51 48.40
N GLY A 969 -19.11 -46.91 48.02
CA GLY A 969 -19.96 -46.08 48.89
C GLY A 969 -19.45 -44.70 49.36
N GLY A 970 -18.15 -44.43 49.41
CA GLY A 970 -17.60 -43.22 50.02
C GLY A 970 -17.69 -41.95 49.15
N HIS A 971 -18.23 -40.86 49.69
CA HIS A 971 -18.10 -39.52 49.11
C HIS A 971 -16.65 -39.02 49.26
N ILE A 972 -16.05 -38.48 48.18
CA ILE A 972 -14.68 -37.89 48.23
C ILE A 972 -14.63 -36.63 49.11
N PHE A 973 -15.76 -35.94 49.20
CA PHE A 973 -15.94 -34.75 50.01
C PHE A 973 -16.88 -35.07 51.17
N ASP A 974 -16.61 -34.53 52.36
CA ASP A 974 -17.56 -34.59 53.47
C ASP A 974 -18.71 -33.62 53.20
N LEU A 975 -19.71 -34.11 52.46
CA LEU A 975 -21.00 -33.44 52.26
C LEU A 975 -22.01 -33.81 53.36
N GLY A 976 -21.50 -33.91 54.59
CA GLY A 976 -22.20 -33.54 55.81
C GLY A 976 -22.47 -34.67 56.77
N GLN A 977 -21.90 -34.56 57.98
CA GLN A 977 -22.73 -34.55 59.20
C GLN A 977 -22.01 -34.01 60.46
N LYS A 978 -22.27 -32.73 60.78
CA LYS A 978 -22.66 -32.33 62.14
C LYS A 978 -23.86 -31.37 62.09
N ARG A 979 -25.06 -31.94 62.19
CA ARG A 979 -26.25 -31.18 62.59
C ARG A 979 -26.11 -30.82 64.07
N GLY A 980 -25.56 -29.64 64.36
CA GLY A 980 -25.37 -29.13 65.72
C GLY A 980 -23.93 -28.68 65.95
N LEU A 981 -23.80 -27.42 66.40
CA LEU A 981 -22.57 -26.61 66.53
C LEU A 981 -22.02 -26.12 65.17
N LEU A 982 -21.91 -24.79 65.03
CA LEU A 982 -21.59 -24.02 63.80
C LEU A 982 -22.73 -23.82 62.78
N HIS A 983 -23.88 -23.32 63.24
CA HIS A 983 -24.72 -22.47 62.40
C HIS A 983 -24.32 -21.00 62.59
N GLY A 984 -23.75 -20.41 61.53
CA GLY A 984 -23.51 -18.96 61.37
C GLY A 984 -23.67 -18.59 59.89
N PRO A 985 -24.19 -17.39 59.54
CA PRO A 985 -24.82 -17.13 58.24
C PRO A 985 -23.86 -16.88 57.05
N HIS A 986 -22.62 -17.38 57.07
CA HIS A 986 -21.54 -16.95 56.17
C HIS A 986 -20.68 -18.06 55.53
N SER A 987 -21.24 -19.24 55.22
CA SER A 987 -20.56 -20.23 54.36
C SER A 987 -20.71 -19.87 52.87
N LYS A 988 -19.72 -19.17 52.29
CA LYS A 988 -19.64 -18.94 50.84
C LYS A 988 -19.20 -20.21 50.07
N PRO A 989 -19.61 -20.39 48.80
CA PRO A 989 -19.16 -21.54 48.00
C PRO A 989 -17.65 -21.47 47.73
N GLY A 990 -16.93 -22.56 48.00
CA GLY A 990 -15.49 -22.66 47.71
C GLY A 990 -14.65 -23.58 48.61
N GLN A 991 -15.19 -24.07 49.73
CA GLN A 991 -14.49 -25.06 50.56
C GLN A 991 -14.58 -26.47 49.97
N ILE A 992 -13.44 -27.15 49.92
CA ILE A 992 -13.32 -28.58 49.65
C ILE A 992 -12.74 -29.22 50.91
N VAL A 993 -13.56 -29.99 51.63
CA VAL A 993 -13.14 -30.79 52.78
C VAL A 993 -13.08 -32.25 52.33
N LEU A 994 -11.88 -32.82 52.38
CA LEU A 994 -11.67 -34.25 52.14
C LEU A 994 -12.13 -35.05 53.35
N CYS A 995 -12.76 -36.20 53.13
CA CYS A 995 -13.07 -37.12 54.22
C CYS A 995 -11.79 -37.81 54.73
N GLY A 996 -11.72 -38.08 56.04
CA GLY A 996 -10.55 -38.72 56.68
C GLY A 996 -10.20 -40.08 56.05
N GLU A 997 -11.19 -40.85 55.61
CA GLU A 997 -10.97 -42.13 54.91
C GLU A 997 -10.21 -41.95 53.58
N PHE A 998 -10.50 -40.88 52.83
CA PHE A 998 -9.76 -40.56 51.60
C PHE A 998 -8.33 -40.13 51.91
N VAL A 999 -8.13 -39.25 52.90
CA VAL A 999 -6.79 -38.77 53.28
C VAL A 999 -5.93 -39.93 53.76
N ASN A 1000 -6.45 -40.79 54.64
CA ASN A 1000 -5.74 -41.95 55.15
C ASN A 1000 -5.41 -42.98 54.05
N ARG A 1001 -6.31 -43.22 53.09
CA ARG A 1001 -6.07 -44.15 51.96
C ARG A 1001 -4.99 -43.66 50.98
N TRP A 1002 -4.75 -42.35 50.91
CA TRP A 1002 -3.75 -41.71 50.03
C TRP A 1002 -2.65 -40.99 50.81
N ARG A 1003 -2.49 -41.31 52.10
CA ARG A 1003 -1.46 -40.75 52.98
C ARG A 1003 -0.07 -40.98 52.37
N GLY A 1004 0.78 -39.95 52.40
CA GLY A 1004 2.08 -39.94 51.71
C GLY A 1004 2.02 -39.85 50.17
N LYS A 1005 0.84 -39.69 49.55
CA LYS A 1005 0.66 -39.53 48.09
C LYS A 1005 -0.16 -38.28 47.69
N LEU A 1006 -0.51 -37.46 48.66
CA LEU A 1006 -1.22 -36.19 48.51
C LEU A 1006 -0.32 -35.06 49.02
N ILE A 1007 -0.17 -33.99 48.24
CA ILE A 1007 0.56 -32.78 48.63
C ILE A 1007 -0.29 -31.52 48.43
N ASN A 1008 -0.27 -30.62 49.41
CA ASN A 1008 -0.97 -29.35 49.39
C ASN A 1008 0.02 -28.18 49.52
N ILE A 1009 -0.41 -26.99 49.09
CA ILE A 1009 0.32 -25.75 49.30
C ILE A 1009 -0.49 -24.78 50.15
N HIS A 1010 0.18 -24.17 51.12
CA HIS A 1010 -0.38 -23.20 52.06
C HIS A 1010 0.23 -21.81 51.85
N PRO A 1011 -0.57 -20.73 51.78
CA PRO A 1011 -0.13 -19.37 51.47
C PRO A 1011 0.56 -18.61 52.64
N ALA A 1012 1.32 -19.34 53.47
CA ALA A 1012 2.22 -18.79 54.49
C ALA A 1012 3.36 -19.78 54.81
N LEU A 1013 4.37 -19.31 55.56
CA LEU A 1013 5.39 -20.16 56.17
C LEU A 1013 4.79 -20.87 57.40
N LEU A 1014 4.37 -22.13 57.24
CA LEU A 1014 3.94 -22.96 58.36
C LEU A 1014 5.12 -23.22 59.31
N PRO A 1015 4.88 -23.30 60.63
CA PRO A 1015 3.57 -23.31 61.30
C PRO A 1015 3.00 -21.93 61.66
N LEU A 1016 3.61 -20.80 61.26
CA LEU A 1016 3.35 -19.47 61.82
C LEU A 1016 1.90 -18.97 61.66
N PHE A 1017 1.31 -19.12 60.46
CA PHE A 1017 -0.03 -18.62 60.14
C PHE A 1017 -0.83 -19.72 59.44
N LYS A 1018 -1.79 -20.33 60.16
CA LYS A 1018 -2.63 -21.44 59.66
C LYS A 1018 -4.01 -20.96 59.19
N GLY A 1019 -4.62 -21.72 58.28
CA GLY A 1019 -5.98 -21.49 57.80
C GLY A 1019 -6.16 -20.30 56.84
N MET A 1020 -7.43 -19.92 56.66
CA MET A 1020 -7.93 -19.17 55.49
C MET A 1020 -7.40 -17.73 55.28
N HIS A 1021 -6.84 -17.10 56.31
CA HIS A 1021 -6.49 -15.66 56.29
C HIS A 1021 -5.00 -15.41 56.54
N ALA A 1022 -4.14 -16.34 56.12
CA ALA A 1022 -2.72 -16.33 56.46
C ALA A 1022 -1.96 -15.07 55.99
N HIS A 1023 -2.34 -14.45 54.86
CA HIS A 1023 -1.79 -13.16 54.42
C HIS A 1023 -2.16 -12.01 55.37
N ARG A 1024 -3.44 -11.91 55.76
CA ARG A 1024 -3.92 -10.90 56.70
C ARG A 1024 -3.29 -11.07 58.08
N GLN A 1025 -3.22 -12.30 58.59
CA GLN A 1025 -2.54 -12.61 59.85
C GLN A 1025 -1.07 -12.17 59.82
N ALA A 1026 -0.35 -12.34 58.70
CA ALA A 1026 1.03 -11.88 58.56
C ALA A 1026 1.15 -10.35 58.55
N LEU A 1027 0.22 -9.63 57.91
CA LEU A 1027 0.16 -8.17 57.92
C LEU A 1027 -0.19 -7.63 59.33
N ASP A 1028 -1.23 -8.17 59.95
CA ASP A 1028 -1.70 -7.79 61.30
C ASP A 1028 -0.63 -8.04 62.38
N ALA A 1029 0.14 -9.12 62.24
CA ALA A 1029 1.27 -9.44 63.12
C ALA A 1029 2.53 -8.57 62.88
N GLY A 1030 2.53 -7.70 61.85
CA GLY A 1030 3.63 -6.78 61.55
C GLY A 1030 4.94 -7.48 61.14
N VAL A 1031 4.90 -8.75 60.72
CA VAL A 1031 6.11 -9.49 60.33
C VAL A 1031 6.69 -8.96 59.02
N ARG A 1032 8.01 -9.09 58.85
CA ARG A 1032 8.72 -8.56 57.67
C ARG A 1032 8.96 -9.60 56.57
N VAL A 1033 8.61 -10.85 56.82
CA VAL A 1033 8.75 -12.00 55.90
C VAL A 1033 7.55 -12.91 56.08
N THR A 1034 7.00 -13.39 54.96
CA THR A 1034 6.07 -14.53 54.90
C THR A 1034 6.50 -15.43 53.72
N GLY A 1035 5.61 -16.20 53.11
CA GLY A 1035 5.97 -17.10 52.02
C GLY A 1035 4.85 -18.09 51.71
N CYS A 1036 5.22 -19.25 51.19
CA CYS A 1036 4.33 -20.40 51.06
C CYS A 1036 5.01 -21.68 51.53
N THR A 1037 4.20 -22.69 51.84
CA THR A 1037 4.66 -24.00 52.30
C THR A 1037 4.02 -25.11 51.49
N VAL A 1038 4.81 -26.03 50.96
CA VAL A 1038 4.31 -27.28 50.36
C VAL A 1038 4.54 -28.42 51.35
N HIS A 1039 3.49 -29.18 51.62
CA HIS A 1039 3.50 -30.24 52.63
C HIS A 1039 2.65 -31.43 52.19
N PHE A 1040 2.90 -32.61 52.78
CA PHE A 1040 1.99 -33.74 52.63
C PHE A 1040 0.63 -33.44 53.28
N VAL A 1041 -0.46 -33.95 52.71
CA VAL A 1041 -1.79 -33.83 53.32
C VAL A 1041 -1.93 -34.86 54.44
N GLU A 1042 -2.31 -34.38 55.61
CA GLU A 1042 -2.75 -35.18 56.76
C GLU A 1042 -4.19 -34.78 57.12
N GLU A 1043 -4.88 -35.60 57.93
CA GLU A 1043 -6.28 -35.37 58.29
C GLU A 1043 -6.51 -34.06 59.08
N SER A 1044 -5.53 -33.66 59.89
CA SER A 1044 -5.50 -32.34 60.54
C SER A 1044 -4.95 -31.26 59.61
N VAL A 1045 -5.71 -30.17 59.46
CA VAL A 1045 -5.41 -29.02 58.60
C VAL A 1045 -4.02 -28.43 58.87
N ASP A 1046 -3.28 -28.17 57.79
CA ASP A 1046 -1.96 -27.52 57.77
C ASP A 1046 -0.93 -28.14 58.75
N ALA A 1047 -0.96 -29.46 58.93
CA ALA A 1047 -0.13 -30.16 59.93
C ALA A 1047 0.81 -31.24 59.36
N GLY A 1048 0.68 -31.62 58.08
CA GLY A 1048 1.51 -32.66 57.48
C GLY A 1048 2.96 -32.20 57.21
N ALA A 1049 3.84 -33.16 56.97
CA ALA A 1049 5.27 -32.92 56.89
C ALA A 1049 5.65 -32.00 55.71
N ILE A 1050 6.45 -30.97 56.00
CA ILE A 1050 6.82 -29.87 55.08
C ILE A 1050 7.91 -30.32 54.11
N ILE A 1051 7.60 -30.37 52.82
CA ILE A 1051 8.50 -30.77 51.73
C ILE A 1051 9.45 -29.61 51.36
N CYS A 1052 8.89 -28.41 51.18
CA CYS A 1052 9.68 -27.19 50.95
C CYS A 1052 8.90 -25.92 51.28
N GLN A 1053 9.63 -24.82 51.45
CA GLN A 1053 9.10 -23.48 51.67
C GLN A 1053 9.82 -22.47 50.78
N GLU A 1054 9.13 -21.42 50.37
CA GLU A 1054 9.70 -20.29 49.63
C GLU A 1054 9.23 -18.98 50.30
N SER A 1055 10.17 -18.12 50.69
CA SER A 1055 9.89 -16.90 51.45
C SER A 1055 9.77 -15.65 50.57
N VAL A 1056 8.94 -14.70 50.99
CA VAL A 1056 8.80 -13.37 50.36
C VAL A 1056 8.85 -12.25 51.42
N PRO A 1057 9.45 -11.09 51.12
CA PRO A 1057 9.43 -9.94 52.04
C PRO A 1057 8.04 -9.31 52.11
N ILE A 1058 7.74 -8.68 53.25
CA ILE A 1058 6.60 -7.78 53.44
C ILE A 1058 7.13 -6.34 53.53
N TYR A 1059 6.60 -5.44 52.71
CA TYR A 1059 6.96 -4.03 52.63
C TYR A 1059 6.01 -3.15 53.45
N PRO A 1060 6.44 -1.96 53.92
CA PRO A 1060 5.66 -1.12 54.85
C PRO A 1060 4.32 -0.55 54.33
N ARG A 1061 3.93 -0.86 53.09
CA ARG A 1061 2.67 -0.42 52.45
C ARG A 1061 1.96 -1.55 51.69
N ASP A 1062 2.30 -2.81 51.95
CA ASP A 1062 1.62 -3.93 51.30
C ASP A 1062 0.16 -4.04 51.79
N THR A 1063 -0.77 -4.22 50.84
CA THR A 1063 -2.13 -4.71 51.08
C THR A 1063 -2.18 -6.24 51.02
N GLU A 1064 -3.29 -6.83 51.48
CA GLU A 1064 -3.54 -8.27 51.36
C GLU A 1064 -3.47 -8.75 49.90
N GLU A 1065 -3.90 -7.94 48.91
CA GLU A 1065 -3.72 -8.27 47.48
C GLU A 1065 -2.26 -8.24 47.03
N SER A 1066 -1.53 -7.14 47.31
CA SER A 1066 -0.14 -6.99 46.85
C SER A 1066 0.81 -8.02 47.47
N LEU A 1067 0.52 -8.45 48.70
CA LEU A 1067 1.21 -9.56 49.35
C LEU A 1067 0.83 -10.90 48.73
N SER A 1068 -0.46 -11.11 48.42
CA SER A 1068 -0.94 -12.33 47.78
C SER A 1068 -0.31 -12.57 46.40
N GLU A 1069 -0.16 -11.54 45.57
CA GLU A 1069 0.53 -11.65 44.27
C GLU A 1069 2.01 -12.03 44.42
N ARG A 1070 2.67 -11.53 45.48
CA ARG A 1070 4.06 -11.88 45.77
C ARG A 1070 4.21 -13.31 46.28
N VAL A 1071 3.35 -13.74 47.22
CA VAL A 1071 3.32 -15.13 47.71
C VAL A 1071 3.01 -16.10 46.58
N LYS A 1072 2.06 -15.78 45.70
CA LYS A 1072 1.74 -16.57 44.50
C LYS A 1072 2.96 -16.80 43.59
N SER A 1073 3.85 -15.82 43.48
CA SER A 1073 5.12 -15.95 42.74
C SER A 1073 6.12 -16.90 43.41
N ALA A 1074 6.03 -17.09 44.73
CA ALA A 1074 6.76 -18.12 45.48
C ALA A 1074 6.07 -19.49 45.37
N GLU A 1075 4.73 -19.54 45.42
CA GLU A 1075 3.95 -20.77 45.19
C GLU A 1075 4.29 -21.43 43.85
N HIS A 1076 4.45 -20.62 42.80
CA HIS A 1076 4.83 -21.07 41.47
C HIS A 1076 6.24 -21.68 41.37
N LYS A 1077 7.10 -21.48 42.39
CA LYS A 1077 8.42 -22.12 42.51
C LYS A 1077 8.39 -23.33 43.44
N ALA A 1078 7.75 -23.18 44.59
CA ALA A 1078 7.70 -24.22 45.62
C ALA A 1078 6.95 -25.47 45.15
N TYR A 1079 5.76 -25.30 44.54
CA TYR A 1079 4.90 -26.44 44.21
C TYR A 1079 5.50 -27.39 43.16
N PRO A 1080 6.05 -26.90 42.02
CA PRO A 1080 6.69 -27.80 41.05
C PRO A 1080 7.93 -28.51 41.61
N ARG A 1081 8.72 -27.83 42.47
CA ARG A 1081 9.90 -28.40 43.12
C ARG A 1081 9.54 -29.52 44.09
N ALA A 1082 8.51 -29.33 44.91
CA ALA A 1082 7.98 -30.39 45.79
C ALA A 1082 7.42 -31.56 44.97
N LEU A 1083 6.70 -31.28 43.88
CA LEU A 1083 6.17 -32.29 42.98
C LEU A 1083 7.29 -33.13 42.36
N GLU A 1084 8.39 -32.51 41.91
CA GLU A 1084 9.58 -33.20 41.40
C GLU A 1084 10.21 -34.10 42.46
N LEU A 1085 10.44 -33.57 43.66
CA LEU A 1085 11.06 -34.31 44.76
C LEU A 1085 10.25 -35.57 45.15
N VAL A 1086 8.92 -35.48 45.17
CA VAL A 1086 8.04 -36.62 45.46
C VAL A 1086 7.94 -37.58 44.27
N ALA A 1087 7.81 -37.06 43.03
CA ALA A 1087 7.66 -37.89 41.84
C ALA A 1087 8.97 -38.61 41.42
N THR A 1088 10.13 -38.08 41.80
CA THR A 1088 11.45 -38.72 41.63
C THR A 1088 11.85 -39.58 42.82
N GLU A 1089 10.95 -39.77 43.79
CA GLU A 1089 11.17 -40.55 45.02
C GLU A 1089 12.28 -40.02 45.96
N ARG A 1090 12.88 -38.86 45.64
CA ARG A 1090 13.88 -38.15 46.45
C ARG A 1090 13.34 -37.71 47.81
N VAL A 1091 12.04 -37.46 47.92
CA VAL A 1091 11.33 -37.20 49.18
C VAL A 1091 10.13 -38.13 49.28
N LYS A 1092 10.02 -38.83 50.41
CA LYS A 1092 8.83 -39.63 50.77
C LYS A 1092 8.40 -39.32 52.19
N LEU A 1093 7.12 -39.55 52.47
CA LEU A 1093 6.60 -39.61 53.83
C LEU A 1093 6.77 -41.06 54.33
N ASP A 1094 7.49 -41.26 55.42
CA ASP A 1094 7.40 -42.48 56.20
C ASP A 1094 6.03 -42.51 56.89
N LEU A 1095 5.23 -43.53 56.57
CA LEU A 1095 3.85 -43.66 57.05
C LEU A 1095 3.80 -44.05 58.53
N ASP A 1096 4.83 -44.75 59.03
CA ASP A 1096 4.87 -45.24 60.41
C ASP A 1096 5.34 -44.14 61.36
N SER A 1097 6.40 -43.38 61.00
CA SER A 1097 6.90 -42.28 61.84
C SER A 1097 6.30 -40.90 61.55
N GLY A 1098 5.60 -40.73 60.41
CA GLY A 1098 5.05 -39.44 59.96
C GLY A 1098 6.11 -38.41 59.55
N LYS A 1099 7.37 -38.83 59.37
CA LYS A 1099 8.51 -37.95 59.03
C LYS A 1099 8.89 -38.05 57.56
N LEU A 1100 9.62 -37.05 57.07
CA LEU A 1100 10.22 -37.10 55.73
C LEU A 1100 11.47 -37.97 55.70
N VAL A 1101 11.53 -38.84 54.71
CA VAL A 1101 12.74 -39.55 54.29
C VAL A 1101 13.24 -38.91 53.01
N TRP A 1102 14.50 -38.49 53.03
CA TRP A 1102 15.23 -37.98 51.86
C TRP A 1102 16.18 -39.08 51.36
N SER A 1103 16.31 -39.22 50.03
CA SER A 1103 17.26 -40.15 49.39
C SER A 1103 18.30 -39.46 48.52
#